data_AF-A0A8H4JVB3-F1
#
_entry.id   AF-A0A8H4JVB3-F1
#
_cell.length_a   1.000
_cell.length_b   1.000
_cell.length_c   1.000
_cell.angle_alpha   90.00
_cell.angle_beta   90.00
_cell.angle_gamma   90.00
#
_symmetry.space_group_name_H-M   'P 1'
#
loop_
_entity.id
_entity.type
_entity.pdbx_description
1 polymer ?
#
loop_
_entity_poly.entity_id
_entity_poly.type
_entity_poly.pdbx_seq_one_letter_code
_entity_poly.pdbx_strand_id
1 'polypeptide(L)'
;MASQITVVPASTKIGKETIRLLLASREKPSIRGIFRDTTKALAEYTNHPNFKAVKGDIASGGTLDFGNSDAVLYVPPPTYEGMDQSDWAKQAATNVKDALKKAGVKRLVIISGLGSQHDHGIGFVRLNHHTDQILRDSAPEVTILQCTHFQEEFEYMFQIPLGEPPTISPWIAPKDYRIPMVSIKDIGETCTKCLLTKPEKASPQVFKLFGPRPYSSEDMRDVFEEVTGKKVELEISQGEDLKSFLGMLFPEHCLPDFLEMLESSLPGGLISKEYEYDEKTITGKVDLMDVFRNKPLWEVDMSTRRSTRLRAKEVPEPAVVPIDQEPTETTKATKRKALADGHEKPAPKSKESKIVTKAAEKPAAKKEKTAAGVRKTGKAKAPAKTPMSSSSDPLLSLPREILNLILDSIDDTMTLGRLSKTSKSYHALVGPRLYKRLSVSVSYHAHIAKLIRTIEPLLSIAQRKQLRKEGQYKGQQETFSDKLDPHKKPEKAEFVRQAILAIGDPGKKHRFIVHRYAEEALKNINNVEVVETWILTESIAKSLAAQKKLQALKLYAADNLFDRYAKPLATIKNLKHLFIHLPGYRGEYMDEDNVPLALILNSRSTLRSLTIEMGSFQSEFLEYWEKMANSKSSKHDLTALESFRLTGASIGDGLVKALKKAIDFVALKELKFGYLSDNVKLLFDHLCDVFSKAHKNNTKINLGNLSLNMGTDALMSTPGEQQAIVDSKIDFISSFDTLTSLTLDDYGQYSEDITVNPDLKNSLLQAILKHENLTKLKISYRGIVSGYRNTCLEPVTVAALINGLPKLTEFEFLPQSTKLEEIGKMVARGHELTAVTLVTGGSWSTPEENYEASTKFLRSVAHEVLERDLSTSSVSFKWEDHSKITRVAADWIVWEIGSKLTKSKRGMKKAEKFTVTVGKQKREVLYRDITDYVREPFSYAADCRWVKKVEQDLN
;
A
#
# COMPACT_ATOMS: atom_id res chain seq x y z
N MET A 1 34.03 -30.42 33.69
CA MET A 1 33.93 -29.20 32.84
C MET A 1 32.47 -28.75 32.84
N ALA A 2 32.17 -27.50 32.52
CA ALA A 2 30.77 -27.09 32.29
C ALA A 2 30.25 -27.76 31.01
N SER A 3 28.97 -28.15 30.98
CA SER A 3 28.33 -28.73 29.80
C SER A 3 28.35 -27.76 28.63
N GLN A 4 28.73 -28.20 27.43
CA GLN A 4 28.65 -27.38 26.22
C GLN A 4 27.34 -27.69 25.46
N ILE A 5 26.44 -26.71 25.42
CA ILE A 5 25.11 -26.83 24.81
C ILE A 5 25.07 -25.99 23.53
N THR A 6 24.67 -26.60 22.42
CA THR A 6 24.45 -25.90 21.14
C THR A 6 22.96 -25.67 20.88
N VAL A 7 22.61 -24.48 20.37
CA VAL A 7 21.24 -24.14 19.96
C VAL A 7 21.24 -23.75 18.48
N VAL A 8 20.41 -24.42 17.68
CA VAL A 8 20.37 -24.24 16.22
C VAL A 8 18.94 -24.34 15.65
N PRO A 9 18.47 -23.38 14.84
CA PRO A 9 18.98 -22.02 14.66
C PRO A 9 18.68 -21.14 15.90
N ALA A 10 19.71 -20.50 16.44
CA ALA A 10 19.63 -19.70 17.67
C ALA A 10 18.79 -18.42 17.56
N SER A 11 18.45 -17.96 16.34
CA SER A 11 17.64 -16.75 16.12
C SER A 11 16.13 -16.96 16.23
N THR A 12 15.65 -18.18 16.44
CA THR A 12 14.22 -18.48 16.64
C THR A 12 13.70 -17.91 17.97
N LYS A 13 12.40 -17.58 18.13
CA LYS A 13 11.85 -17.08 19.42
C LYS A 13 12.16 -18.09 20.57
N ILE A 14 11.94 -19.39 20.34
CA ILE A 14 12.28 -20.48 21.27
C ILE A 14 13.80 -20.59 21.53
N GLY A 15 14.62 -20.47 20.48
CA GLY A 15 16.07 -20.51 20.60
C GLY A 15 16.62 -19.38 21.48
N LYS A 16 16.16 -18.14 21.27
CA LYS A 16 16.47 -16.99 22.13
C LYS A 16 16.09 -17.24 23.58
N GLU A 17 14.84 -17.63 23.83
CA GLU A 17 14.32 -17.83 25.19
C GLU A 17 15.05 -18.98 25.92
N THR A 18 15.36 -20.08 25.21
CA THR A 18 16.17 -21.16 25.78
C THR A 18 17.60 -20.71 26.08
N ILE A 19 18.22 -19.88 25.23
CA ILE A 19 19.54 -19.28 25.51
C ILE A 19 19.47 -18.40 26.76
N ARG A 20 18.47 -17.53 26.88
CA ARG A 20 18.25 -16.65 28.04
C ARG A 20 18.11 -17.45 29.34
N LEU A 21 17.35 -18.54 29.32
CA LEU A 21 17.13 -19.42 30.49
C LEU A 21 18.36 -20.28 30.83
N LEU A 22 19.09 -20.78 29.82
CA LEU A 22 20.37 -21.47 30.02
C LEU A 22 21.45 -20.55 30.61
N LEU A 23 21.50 -19.27 30.20
CA LEU A 23 22.39 -18.25 30.77
C LEU A 23 22.04 -17.92 32.22
N ALA A 24 20.75 -17.87 32.56
CA ALA A 24 20.26 -17.68 33.92
C ALA A 24 20.38 -18.94 34.82
N SER A 25 20.70 -20.10 34.25
CA SER A 25 20.75 -21.37 34.99
C SER A 25 21.90 -21.42 36.00
N ARG A 26 21.62 -22.01 37.18
CA ARG A 26 22.62 -22.27 38.22
C ARG A 26 23.74 -23.21 37.77
N GLU A 27 23.49 -24.04 36.77
CA GLU A 27 24.48 -24.96 36.19
C GLU A 27 25.51 -24.26 35.30
N LYS A 28 25.24 -23.02 34.85
CA LYS A 28 26.14 -22.17 34.05
C LYS A 28 26.83 -22.93 32.90
N PRO A 29 26.07 -23.57 31.98
CA PRO A 29 26.63 -24.22 30.81
C PRO A 29 27.38 -23.23 29.91
N SER A 30 28.26 -23.72 29.04
CA SER A 30 28.76 -22.96 27.90
C SER A 30 27.80 -23.13 26.72
N ILE A 31 27.43 -22.04 26.06
CA ILE A 31 26.32 -22.00 25.10
C ILE A 31 26.82 -21.54 23.74
N ARG A 32 26.65 -22.39 22.72
CA ARG A 32 26.96 -22.11 21.32
C ARG A 32 25.66 -21.82 20.55
N GLY A 33 25.39 -20.56 20.27
CA GLY A 33 24.28 -20.18 19.38
C GLY A 33 24.72 -20.25 17.92
N ILE A 34 24.11 -21.10 17.11
CA ILE A 34 24.40 -21.18 15.67
C ILE A 34 23.41 -20.33 14.88
N PHE A 35 23.95 -19.42 14.07
CA PHE A 35 23.20 -18.47 13.26
C PHE A 35 23.69 -18.50 11.80
N ARG A 36 22.77 -18.33 10.84
CA ARG A 36 23.14 -17.95 9.45
C ARG A 36 23.82 -16.57 9.41
N ASP A 37 23.47 -15.74 10.39
CA ASP A 37 23.92 -14.37 10.58
C ASP A 37 24.20 -14.08 12.05
N THR A 38 25.46 -14.04 12.43
CA THR A 38 25.89 -13.83 13.83
C THR A 38 25.60 -12.43 14.36
N THR A 39 25.31 -11.43 13.50
CA THR A 39 24.92 -10.09 13.97
C THR A 39 23.49 -10.05 14.54
N LYS A 40 22.75 -11.17 14.47
CA LYS A 40 21.43 -11.33 15.10
C LYS A 40 21.48 -11.94 16.51
N ALA A 41 22.68 -12.24 17.02
CA ALA A 41 22.84 -12.54 18.44
C ALA A 41 22.60 -11.26 19.25
N LEU A 42 21.77 -11.34 20.28
CA LEU A 42 21.47 -10.16 21.11
C LEU A 42 22.69 -9.74 21.93
N ALA A 43 22.84 -8.44 22.14
CA ALA A 43 23.96 -7.86 22.90
C ALA A 43 24.06 -8.45 24.32
N GLU A 44 22.91 -8.70 24.97
CA GLU A 44 22.84 -9.39 26.27
C GLU A 44 23.49 -10.79 26.27
N TYR A 45 23.39 -11.53 25.16
CA TYR A 45 24.02 -12.84 25.04
C TYR A 45 25.51 -12.69 24.71
N THR A 46 25.87 -11.86 23.72
CA THR A 46 27.27 -11.71 23.28
C THR A 46 28.19 -11.10 24.34
N ASN A 47 27.63 -10.32 25.28
CA ASN A 47 28.37 -9.78 26.41
C ASN A 47 28.54 -10.78 27.57
N HIS A 48 27.84 -11.92 27.57
CA HIS A 48 27.92 -12.91 28.63
C HIS A 48 29.05 -13.94 28.39
N PRO A 49 29.98 -14.15 29.34
CA PRO A 49 31.22 -14.93 29.10
C PRO A 49 30.99 -16.39 28.73
N ASN A 50 29.82 -16.96 29.06
CA ASN A 50 29.48 -18.33 28.71
C ASN A 50 28.90 -18.51 27.29
N PHE A 51 28.60 -17.44 26.56
CA PHE A 51 27.94 -17.52 25.25
C PHE A 51 28.91 -17.31 24.09
N LYS A 52 28.67 -18.01 22.98
CA LYS A 52 29.37 -17.79 21.71
C LYS A 52 28.41 -17.91 20.52
N ALA A 53 28.29 -16.83 19.75
CA ALA A 53 27.66 -16.88 18.43
C ALA A 53 28.63 -17.53 17.41
N VAL A 54 28.12 -18.45 16.59
CA VAL A 54 28.87 -19.15 15.54
C VAL A 54 28.08 -19.11 14.24
N LYS A 55 28.76 -18.91 13.11
CA LYS A 55 28.13 -18.93 11.78
C LYS A 55 27.91 -20.38 11.31
N GLY A 56 26.70 -20.69 10.86
CA GLY A 56 26.35 -21.99 10.26
C GLY A 56 24.91 -21.99 9.72
N ASP A 57 24.65 -22.82 8.71
CA ASP A 57 23.35 -22.92 8.04
C ASP A 57 22.89 -24.38 7.92
N ILE A 58 21.66 -24.66 8.39
CA ILE A 58 21.04 -25.98 8.29
C ILE A 58 20.66 -26.36 6.84
N ALA A 59 20.59 -25.40 5.91
CA ALA A 59 20.47 -25.66 4.48
C ALA A 59 21.74 -26.31 3.91
N SER A 60 22.90 -26.02 4.50
CA SER A 60 24.23 -26.35 3.96
C SER A 60 25.03 -27.18 4.97
N GLY A 61 24.86 -28.51 4.96
CA GLY A 61 25.39 -29.43 5.96
C GLY A 61 26.91 -29.35 6.21
N GLY A 62 27.70 -28.91 5.23
CA GLY A 62 29.14 -28.64 5.41
C GLY A 62 29.47 -27.51 6.40
N THR A 63 28.49 -26.70 6.82
CA THR A 63 28.67 -25.51 7.67
C THR A 63 28.24 -25.70 9.13
N LEU A 64 27.68 -26.85 9.50
CA LEU A 64 27.26 -27.14 10.87
C LEU A 64 28.42 -27.74 11.68
N ASP A 65 28.93 -26.98 12.66
CA ASP A 65 29.87 -27.50 13.67
C ASP A 65 29.23 -27.60 15.06
N PHE A 66 28.95 -28.84 15.46
CA PHE A 66 28.51 -29.20 16.82
C PHE A 66 29.68 -29.73 17.69
N GLY A 67 30.94 -29.58 17.25
CA GLY A 67 32.11 -30.12 17.92
C GLY A 67 32.21 -29.74 19.40
N ASN A 68 32.55 -30.73 20.24
CA ASN A 68 32.61 -30.64 21.70
C ASN A 68 31.26 -30.38 22.40
N SER A 69 30.11 -30.46 21.74
CA SER A 69 28.80 -30.28 22.38
C SER A 69 28.29 -31.55 23.04
N ASP A 70 27.96 -31.47 24.32
CA ASP A 70 27.30 -32.55 25.07
C ASP A 70 25.84 -32.72 24.61
N ALA A 71 25.16 -31.59 24.37
CA ALA A 71 23.76 -31.54 23.94
C ALA A 71 23.51 -30.51 22.82
N VAL A 72 22.53 -30.78 21.96
CA VAL A 72 22.02 -29.89 20.91
C VAL A 72 20.52 -29.68 21.09
N LEU A 73 20.05 -28.43 20.98
CA LEU A 73 18.66 -28.10 20.69
C LEU A 73 18.52 -27.79 19.20
N TYR A 74 17.68 -28.57 18.51
CA TYR A 74 17.23 -28.28 17.15
C TYR A 74 15.81 -27.70 17.16
N VAL A 75 15.64 -26.51 16.57
CA VAL A 75 14.34 -25.86 16.35
C VAL A 75 14.07 -25.83 14.84
N PRO A 76 13.28 -26.76 14.27
CA PRO A 76 13.10 -26.86 12.82
C PRO A 76 12.38 -25.63 12.27
N PRO A 77 12.99 -24.85 11.36
CA PRO A 77 12.31 -23.71 10.76
C PRO A 77 11.59 -24.14 9.46
N PRO A 78 10.40 -23.61 9.15
CA PRO A 78 9.77 -23.79 7.85
C PRO A 78 10.56 -23.09 6.74
N THR A 79 10.37 -23.52 5.49
CA THR A 79 10.78 -22.75 4.31
C THR A 79 9.62 -21.95 3.75
N TYR A 80 9.93 -20.84 3.08
CA TYR A 80 8.95 -20.00 2.38
C TYR A 80 9.38 -19.70 0.93
N GLU A 81 10.38 -20.44 0.43
CA GLU A 81 11.14 -20.12 -0.79
C GLU A 81 10.68 -20.92 -2.03
N GLY A 82 9.50 -21.55 -1.98
CA GLY A 82 8.91 -22.32 -3.07
C GLY A 82 9.29 -23.81 -3.12
N MET A 83 10.06 -24.28 -2.13
CA MET A 83 10.32 -25.70 -1.88
C MET A 83 9.22 -26.28 -0.98
N ASP A 84 8.85 -27.54 -1.20
CA ASP A 84 7.89 -28.26 -0.34
C ASP A 84 8.48 -28.50 1.07
N GLN A 85 7.63 -28.43 2.10
CA GLN A 85 8.07 -28.53 3.51
C GLN A 85 8.66 -29.90 3.85
N SER A 86 8.17 -30.98 3.23
CA SER A 86 8.72 -32.33 3.43
C SER A 86 10.13 -32.46 2.86
N ASP A 87 10.40 -31.88 1.69
CA ASP A 87 11.74 -31.95 1.08
C ASP A 87 12.74 -31.04 1.78
N TRP A 88 12.31 -29.85 2.19
CA TRP A 88 13.10 -28.97 3.06
C TRP A 88 13.42 -29.63 4.42
N ALA A 89 12.43 -30.27 5.06
CA ALA A 89 12.65 -31.02 6.30
C ALA A 89 13.67 -32.16 6.11
N LYS A 90 13.54 -32.96 5.03
CA LYS A 90 14.49 -34.03 4.72
C LYS A 90 15.91 -33.50 4.59
N GLN A 91 16.10 -32.40 3.86
CA GLN A 91 17.42 -31.80 3.65
C GLN A 91 18.01 -31.26 4.97
N ALA A 92 17.25 -30.44 5.71
CA ALA A 92 17.72 -29.81 6.94
C ALA A 92 17.96 -30.82 8.07
N ALA A 93 17.06 -31.78 8.26
CA ALA A 93 17.22 -32.84 9.26
C ALA A 93 18.39 -33.79 8.94
N THR A 94 18.64 -34.08 7.66
CA THR A 94 19.82 -34.87 7.26
C THR A 94 21.13 -34.12 7.54
N ASN A 95 21.19 -32.83 7.17
CA ASN A 95 22.34 -31.97 7.49
C ASN A 95 22.63 -31.92 9.00
N VAL A 96 21.59 -31.82 9.84
CA VAL A 96 21.71 -31.88 11.32
C VAL A 96 22.15 -33.27 11.79
N LYS A 97 21.60 -34.36 11.24
CA LYS A 97 21.96 -35.75 11.56
C LYS A 97 23.44 -36.04 11.32
N ASP A 98 23.96 -35.61 10.18
CA ASP A 98 25.38 -35.83 9.84
C ASP A 98 26.31 -34.99 10.72
N ALA A 99 25.92 -33.76 11.08
CA ALA A 99 26.67 -32.94 12.02
C ALA A 99 26.68 -33.51 13.45
N LEU A 100 25.54 -34.05 13.95
CA LEU A 100 25.45 -34.77 15.23
C LEU A 100 26.38 -35.99 15.25
N LYS A 101 26.30 -36.82 14.21
CA LYS A 101 27.13 -38.02 14.03
C LYS A 101 28.62 -37.70 13.94
N LYS A 102 28.99 -36.65 13.20
CA LYS A 102 30.38 -36.19 13.04
C LYS A 102 30.98 -35.65 14.33
N ALA A 103 30.19 -34.95 15.15
CA ALA A 103 30.63 -34.37 16.41
C ALA A 103 30.52 -35.33 17.63
N GLY A 104 29.84 -36.47 17.49
CA GLY A 104 29.64 -37.43 18.58
C GLY A 104 28.69 -36.93 19.67
N VAL A 105 27.75 -36.06 19.32
CA VAL A 105 26.79 -35.46 20.27
C VAL A 105 25.95 -36.54 20.93
N LYS A 106 25.84 -36.48 22.27
CA LYS A 106 25.14 -37.51 23.05
C LYS A 106 23.65 -37.24 23.17
N ARG A 107 23.26 -35.96 23.28
CA ARG A 107 21.88 -35.55 23.53
C ARG A 107 21.33 -34.61 22.47
N LEU A 108 20.11 -34.86 22.03
CA LEU A 108 19.36 -34.02 21.10
C LEU A 108 17.97 -33.72 21.68
N VAL A 109 17.64 -32.43 21.80
CA VAL A 109 16.27 -31.97 22.02
C VAL A 109 15.73 -31.41 20.71
N ILE A 110 14.54 -31.84 20.30
CA ILE A 110 13.87 -31.42 19.07
C ILE A 110 12.57 -30.70 19.44
N ILE A 111 12.38 -29.49 18.94
CA ILE A 111 11.05 -28.88 18.88
C ILE A 111 10.28 -29.53 17.73
N SER A 112 9.12 -30.11 18.03
CA SER A 112 8.21 -30.70 17.05
C SER A 112 6.81 -30.11 17.21
N GLY A 113 5.88 -30.50 16.34
CA GLY A 113 4.47 -30.10 16.39
C GLY A 113 3.58 -31.26 16.79
N LEU A 114 2.54 -30.97 17.57
CA LEU A 114 1.50 -31.94 17.89
C LEU A 114 0.87 -32.48 16.59
N GLY A 115 0.76 -33.80 16.46
CA GLY A 115 0.31 -34.46 15.23
C GLY A 115 1.43 -34.91 14.28
N SER A 116 2.71 -34.68 14.59
CA SER A 116 3.85 -35.09 13.74
C SER A 116 3.98 -36.61 13.52
N GLN A 117 3.23 -37.44 14.24
CA GLN A 117 3.09 -38.87 13.95
C GLN A 117 2.33 -39.17 12.64
N HIS A 118 1.54 -38.21 12.13
CA HIS A 118 0.89 -38.29 10.82
C HIS A 118 1.77 -37.70 9.71
N ASP A 119 1.65 -38.22 8.49
CA ASP A 119 2.41 -37.81 7.30
C ASP A 119 1.61 -36.93 6.31
N HIS A 120 0.30 -36.80 6.51
CA HIS A 120 -0.63 -36.01 5.70
C HIS A 120 -1.79 -35.43 6.55
N GLY A 121 -2.52 -34.43 6.04
CA GLY A 121 -3.72 -33.89 6.71
C GLY A 121 -3.43 -33.03 7.94
N ILE A 122 -2.25 -32.43 8.00
CA ILE A 122 -1.71 -31.65 9.14
C ILE A 122 -0.93 -30.39 8.69
N GLY A 123 -0.94 -30.08 7.39
CA GLY A 123 -0.31 -28.91 6.80
C GLY A 123 1.17 -28.78 7.13
N PHE A 124 1.58 -27.61 7.63
CA PHE A 124 2.95 -27.31 8.03
C PHE A 124 3.58 -28.31 9.02
N VAL A 125 2.80 -29.04 9.80
CA VAL A 125 3.35 -30.04 10.76
C VAL A 125 4.01 -31.23 10.04
N ARG A 126 3.77 -31.43 8.73
CA ARG A 126 4.56 -32.33 7.86
C ARG A 126 6.08 -32.06 7.93
N LEU A 127 6.49 -30.81 8.14
CA LEU A 127 7.89 -30.42 8.38
C LEU A 127 8.48 -31.21 9.57
N ASN A 128 7.69 -31.29 10.65
CA ASN A 128 8.10 -31.90 11.91
C ASN A 128 8.02 -33.42 11.82
N HIS A 129 7.03 -33.99 11.11
CA HIS A 129 6.97 -35.42 10.83
C HIS A 129 8.27 -35.96 10.22
N HIS A 130 8.74 -35.39 9.11
CA HIS A 130 9.98 -35.86 8.48
C HIS A 130 11.23 -35.57 9.32
N THR A 131 11.23 -34.46 10.06
CA THR A 131 12.31 -34.14 10.99
C THR A 131 12.42 -35.20 12.10
N ASP A 132 11.31 -35.53 12.74
CA ASP A 132 11.23 -36.51 13.83
C ASP A 132 11.68 -37.89 13.35
N GLN A 133 11.17 -38.37 12.20
CA GLN A 133 11.56 -39.70 11.68
C GLN A 133 13.02 -39.77 11.23
N ILE A 134 13.65 -38.65 10.85
CA ILE A 134 15.09 -38.61 10.50
C ILE A 134 15.96 -38.55 11.76
N LEU A 135 15.55 -37.81 12.79
CA LEU A 135 16.39 -37.49 13.96
C LEU A 135 16.13 -38.32 15.22
N ARG A 136 14.99 -39.02 15.33
CA ARG A 136 14.62 -39.93 16.44
C ARG A 136 15.73 -40.86 16.95
N ASP A 137 16.56 -41.35 16.02
CA ASP A 137 17.64 -42.31 16.29
C ASP A 137 19.02 -41.72 15.89
N SER A 138 19.16 -40.38 15.90
CA SER A 138 20.39 -39.67 15.50
C SER A 138 21.40 -39.42 16.62
N ALA A 139 20.98 -39.59 17.87
CA ALA A 139 21.83 -39.49 19.07
C ALA A 139 21.40 -40.56 20.11
N PRO A 140 22.25 -40.91 21.08
CA PRO A 140 21.89 -41.82 22.19
C PRO A 140 20.73 -41.33 23.08
N GLU A 141 20.59 -40.02 23.27
CA GLU A 141 19.60 -39.39 24.15
C GLU A 141 18.74 -38.38 23.34
N VAL A 142 17.68 -38.84 22.67
CA VAL A 142 16.77 -37.97 21.90
C VAL A 142 15.49 -37.69 22.68
N THR A 143 15.11 -36.41 22.75
CA THR A 143 13.82 -35.94 23.29
C THR A 143 13.11 -35.09 22.24
N ILE A 144 11.86 -35.45 21.92
CA ILE A 144 10.99 -34.76 20.98
C ILE A 144 9.86 -34.07 21.77
N LEU A 145 9.80 -32.75 21.67
CA LEU A 145 8.78 -31.92 22.34
C LEU A 145 7.73 -31.51 21.31
N GLN A 146 6.64 -32.29 21.22
CA GLN A 146 5.49 -32.00 20.38
C GLN A 146 4.70 -30.84 20.97
N CYS A 147 5.00 -29.63 20.50
CA CYS A 147 4.32 -28.42 20.92
C CYS A 147 3.01 -28.26 20.14
N THR A 148 1.96 -27.83 20.84
CA THR A 148 0.73 -27.31 20.22
C THR A 148 0.94 -25.86 19.75
N HIS A 149 -0.13 -25.16 19.38
CA HIS A 149 -0.14 -23.72 19.12
C HIS A 149 0.53 -22.90 20.24
N PHE A 150 1.25 -21.85 19.86
CA PHE A 150 1.86 -20.93 20.83
C PHE A 150 0.86 -19.86 21.25
N GLN A 151 0.86 -19.48 22.52
CA GLN A 151 -0.02 -18.41 23.04
C GLN A 151 0.27 -17.08 22.32
N GLU A 152 1.53 -16.84 21.95
CA GLU A 152 2.00 -15.71 21.15
C GLU A 152 1.57 -15.74 19.67
N GLU A 153 0.83 -16.76 19.20
CA GLU A 153 0.21 -16.73 17.86
C GLU A 153 -0.93 -15.71 17.77
N PHE A 154 -1.61 -15.40 18.87
CA PHE A 154 -2.77 -14.50 18.92
C PHE A 154 -2.39 -13.03 19.18
N GLU A 155 -1.09 -12.76 19.27
CA GLU A 155 -0.46 -11.45 19.47
C GLU A 155 -0.90 -10.40 18.42
N TYR A 156 -1.32 -10.84 17.21
CA TYR A 156 -1.83 -9.96 16.16
C TYR A 156 -3.14 -9.25 16.50
N MET A 157 -3.97 -9.79 17.40
CA MET A 157 -5.28 -9.19 17.72
C MET A 157 -5.11 -7.79 18.33
N PHE A 158 -4.02 -7.57 19.07
CA PHE A 158 -3.62 -6.29 19.65
C PHE A 158 -2.97 -5.32 18.65
N GLN A 159 -2.69 -5.77 17.42
CA GLN A 159 -2.02 -4.98 16.37
C GLN A 159 -2.97 -4.52 15.24
N ILE A 160 -4.11 -5.21 15.05
CA ILE A 160 -5.08 -4.85 14.01
C ILE A 160 -5.93 -3.66 14.49
N PRO A 161 -6.11 -2.60 13.68
CA PRO A 161 -7.08 -1.55 13.98
C PRO A 161 -8.49 -2.12 14.10
N LEU A 162 -9.12 -1.94 15.26
CA LEU A 162 -10.50 -2.34 15.49
C LEU A 162 -11.45 -1.58 14.55
N GLY A 163 -12.50 -2.25 14.08
CA GLY A 163 -13.53 -1.65 13.24
C GLY A 163 -14.53 -0.77 14.01
N GLU A 164 -15.61 -0.41 13.32
CA GLU A 164 -16.84 0.14 13.91
C GLU A 164 -18.01 -0.80 13.56
N PRO A 165 -18.60 -1.55 14.53
CA PRO A 165 -18.21 -1.63 15.94
C PRO A 165 -16.80 -2.26 16.16
N PRO A 166 -16.19 -2.07 17.33
CA PRO A 166 -14.91 -2.68 17.65
C PRO A 166 -15.00 -4.20 17.69
N THR A 167 -14.30 -4.89 16.80
CA THR A 167 -14.41 -6.34 16.60
C THR A 167 -13.02 -6.99 16.56
N ILE A 168 -12.87 -8.17 17.16
CA ILE A 168 -11.72 -9.07 16.97
C ILE A 168 -12.13 -10.33 16.21
N SER A 169 -11.18 -10.91 15.47
CA SER A 169 -11.44 -12.04 14.56
C SER A 169 -10.43 -13.20 14.71
N PRO A 170 -10.36 -13.88 15.88
CA PRO A 170 -9.60 -15.14 16.04
C PRO A 170 -10.13 -16.25 15.11
N TRP A 171 -9.33 -17.29 14.88
CA TRP A 171 -9.63 -18.34 13.90
C TRP A 171 -10.26 -19.62 14.49
N ILE A 172 -10.28 -19.77 15.81
CA ILE A 172 -10.73 -21.00 16.47
C ILE A 172 -12.27 -21.09 16.40
N ALA A 173 -12.77 -22.20 15.86
CA ALA A 173 -14.19 -22.43 15.61
C ALA A 173 -14.67 -23.80 16.15
N PRO A 174 -15.88 -23.90 16.72
CA PRO A 174 -16.77 -22.80 17.13
C PRO A 174 -16.17 -21.92 18.24
N LYS A 175 -16.84 -20.81 18.58
CA LYS A 175 -16.29 -19.74 19.47
C LYS A 175 -15.87 -20.25 20.86
N ASP A 176 -16.58 -21.25 21.35
CA ASP A 176 -16.45 -21.92 22.65
C ASP A 176 -15.47 -23.10 22.64
N TYR A 177 -15.03 -23.57 21.46
CA TYR A 177 -14.12 -24.71 21.34
C TYR A 177 -12.72 -24.36 21.84
N ARG A 178 -12.16 -25.24 22.67
CA ARG A 178 -10.89 -25.00 23.39
C ARG A 178 -9.78 -25.89 22.86
N ILE A 179 -8.67 -25.27 22.47
CA ILE A 179 -7.44 -25.94 22.06
C ILE A 179 -6.32 -25.67 23.08
N PRO A 180 -5.44 -26.64 23.40
CA PRO A 180 -4.28 -26.38 24.24
C PRO A 180 -3.33 -25.42 23.54
N MET A 181 -2.80 -24.44 24.28
CA MET A 181 -1.80 -23.49 23.80
C MET A 181 -0.70 -23.34 24.85
N VAL A 182 0.56 -23.22 24.44
CA VAL A 182 1.71 -23.12 25.36
C VAL A 182 2.51 -21.83 25.12
N SER A 183 3.06 -21.22 26.17
CA SER A 183 3.92 -20.03 26.02
C SER A 183 5.32 -20.40 25.53
N ILE A 184 5.99 -19.49 24.81
CA ILE A 184 7.39 -19.68 24.39
C ILE A 184 8.32 -19.79 25.62
N LYS A 185 7.95 -19.17 26.74
CA LYS A 185 8.63 -19.31 28.04
C LYS A 185 8.55 -20.75 28.58
N ASP A 186 7.37 -21.36 28.61
CA ASP A 186 7.20 -22.77 29.05
C ASP A 186 7.95 -23.73 28.12
N ILE A 187 7.99 -23.45 26.81
CA ILE A 187 8.83 -24.19 25.85
C ILE A 187 10.31 -24.02 26.20
N GLY A 188 10.77 -22.80 26.46
CA GLY A 188 12.16 -22.51 26.82
C GLY A 188 12.58 -23.14 28.15
N GLU A 189 11.72 -23.13 29.17
CA GLU A 189 11.95 -23.79 30.47
C GLU A 189 12.03 -25.32 30.29
N THR A 190 11.14 -25.90 29.48
CA THR A 190 11.14 -27.34 29.17
C THR A 190 12.39 -27.74 28.38
N CYS A 191 12.77 -26.96 27.35
CA CYS A 191 14.01 -27.18 26.59
C CYS A 191 15.24 -27.09 27.50
N THR A 192 15.32 -26.05 28.34
CA THR A 192 16.42 -25.85 29.29
C THR A 192 16.57 -27.06 30.22
N LYS A 193 15.46 -27.56 30.78
CA LYS A 193 15.43 -28.76 31.61
C LYS A 193 15.92 -30.00 30.85
N CYS A 194 15.42 -30.24 29.63
CA CYS A 194 15.81 -31.41 28.83
C CYS A 194 17.25 -31.34 28.29
N LEU A 195 17.82 -30.15 28.11
CA LEU A 195 19.21 -30.00 27.67
C LEU A 195 20.20 -30.25 28.82
N LEU A 196 19.86 -29.82 30.04
CA LEU A 196 20.68 -30.02 31.25
C LEU A 196 20.53 -31.45 31.81
N THR A 197 19.30 -31.86 32.14
CA THR A 197 19.01 -33.16 32.76
C THR A 197 19.23 -34.33 31.80
N LYS A 198 19.83 -35.43 32.27
CA LYS A 198 19.90 -36.69 31.51
C LYS A 198 18.53 -37.39 31.50
N PRO A 199 18.02 -37.85 30.35
CA PRO A 199 16.80 -38.67 30.29
C PRO A 199 16.93 -40.00 31.06
N GLU A 200 15.89 -40.33 31.84
CA GLU A 200 15.79 -41.58 32.63
C GLU A 200 15.15 -42.74 31.85
N LYS A 201 14.21 -42.44 30.93
CA LYS A 201 13.54 -43.42 30.05
C LYS A 201 14.31 -43.60 28.73
N ALA A 202 14.07 -44.71 28.03
CA ALA A 202 14.68 -45.01 26.74
C ALA A 202 14.43 -43.93 25.65
N SER A 203 15.33 -43.87 24.67
CA SER A 203 15.27 -42.95 23.52
C SER A 203 14.53 -43.59 22.33
N PRO A 204 13.80 -42.82 21.49
CA PRO A 204 13.43 -41.42 21.68
C PRO A 204 12.34 -41.26 22.75
N GLN A 205 12.46 -40.23 23.59
CA GLN A 205 11.35 -39.77 24.42
C GLN A 205 10.50 -38.80 23.61
N VAL A 206 9.18 -39.00 23.58
CA VAL A 206 8.24 -38.06 22.94
C VAL A 206 7.29 -37.55 24.01
N PHE A 207 7.18 -36.24 24.12
CA PHE A 207 6.28 -35.56 25.07
C PHE A 207 5.38 -34.56 24.34
N LYS A 208 4.10 -34.52 24.70
CA LYS A 208 3.19 -33.44 24.36
C LYS A 208 3.51 -32.25 25.26
N LEU A 209 3.51 -31.03 24.73
CA LEU A 209 3.80 -29.81 25.51
C LEU A 209 2.66 -28.79 25.34
N PHE A 210 1.88 -28.63 26.40
CA PHE A 210 0.70 -27.77 26.49
C PHE A 210 0.90 -26.70 27.57
N GLY A 211 0.12 -25.61 27.55
CA GLY A 211 0.06 -24.65 28.66
C GLY A 211 -0.81 -25.15 29.82
N PRO A 212 -1.13 -24.30 30.81
CA PRO A 212 -1.83 -24.70 32.04
C PRO A 212 -3.28 -25.15 31.80
N ARG A 213 -3.90 -24.73 30.69
CA ARG A 213 -5.26 -25.10 30.26
C ARG A 213 -5.41 -24.90 28.74
N PRO A 214 -6.49 -25.41 28.12
CA PRO A 214 -6.86 -25.02 26.76
C PRO A 214 -7.73 -23.74 26.75
N TYR A 215 -7.74 -23.04 25.61
CA TYR A 215 -8.36 -21.72 25.42
C TYR A 215 -9.23 -21.69 24.15
N SER A 216 -10.33 -20.94 24.18
CA SER A 216 -11.21 -20.70 23.03
C SER A 216 -11.10 -19.28 22.46
N SER A 217 -11.82 -19.01 21.36
CA SER A 217 -11.99 -17.65 20.85
C SER A 217 -12.74 -16.73 21.83
N GLU A 218 -13.55 -17.27 22.75
CA GLU A 218 -14.13 -16.51 23.86
C GLU A 218 -13.11 -16.19 24.94
N ASP A 219 -12.24 -17.13 25.32
CA ASP A 219 -11.09 -16.83 26.19
C ASP A 219 -10.21 -15.72 25.57
N MET A 220 -10.00 -15.76 24.24
CA MET A 220 -9.26 -14.71 23.51
C MET A 220 -9.93 -13.32 23.58
N ARG A 221 -11.27 -13.26 23.50
CA ARG A 221 -12.02 -12.01 23.74
C ARG A 221 -11.80 -11.53 25.16
N ASP A 222 -12.02 -12.39 26.15
CA ASP A 222 -11.99 -11.98 27.56
C ASP A 222 -10.58 -11.49 27.96
N VAL A 223 -9.53 -12.13 27.43
CA VAL A 223 -8.14 -11.66 27.52
C VAL A 223 -7.95 -10.30 26.85
N PHE A 224 -8.49 -10.09 25.65
CA PHE A 224 -8.38 -8.81 24.94
C PHE A 224 -9.07 -7.67 25.69
N GLU A 225 -10.29 -7.90 26.18
CA GLU A 225 -11.06 -6.89 26.92
C GLU A 225 -10.40 -6.53 28.26
N GLU A 226 -9.85 -7.52 28.97
CA GLU A 226 -9.15 -7.35 30.25
C GLU A 226 -7.78 -6.65 30.09
N VAL A 227 -7.05 -6.91 29.00
CA VAL A 227 -5.75 -6.27 28.71
C VAL A 227 -5.89 -4.85 28.15
N THR A 228 -6.94 -4.58 27.36
CA THR A 228 -7.12 -3.27 26.68
C THR A 228 -8.11 -2.34 27.36
N GLY A 229 -8.97 -2.86 28.26
CA GLY A 229 -10.11 -2.13 28.83
C GLY A 229 -11.24 -1.85 27.84
N LYS A 230 -11.14 -2.29 26.57
CA LYS A 230 -12.11 -2.04 25.51
C LYS A 230 -13.03 -3.24 25.32
N LYS A 231 -14.34 -3.02 25.30
CA LYS A 231 -15.31 -4.06 24.89
C LYS A 231 -15.27 -4.27 23.38
N VAL A 232 -15.32 -5.52 22.95
CA VAL A 232 -15.25 -5.90 21.53
C VAL A 232 -16.24 -7.00 21.16
N GLU A 233 -16.79 -6.91 19.95
CA GLU A 233 -17.49 -8.04 19.34
C GLU A 233 -16.50 -9.14 18.93
N LEU A 234 -16.97 -10.37 18.96
CA LEU A 234 -16.18 -11.56 18.62
C LEU A 234 -16.71 -12.17 17.33
N GLU A 235 -15.99 -12.00 16.23
CA GLU A 235 -16.19 -12.75 14.99
C GLU A 235 -15.15 -13.87 14.86
N ILE A 236 -15.36 -14.81 13.94
CA ILE A 236 -14.41 -15.90 13.69
C ILE A 236 -13.93 -15.84 12.25
N SER A 237 -12.62 -15.69 12.06
CA SER A 237 -11.98 -15.75 10.74
C SER A 237 -11.97 -17.19 10.24
N GLN A 238 -12.72 -17.49 9.17
CA GLN A 238 -12.73 -18.79 8.49
C GLN A 238 -12.59 -18.63 6.97
N GLY A 239 -12.30 -19.73 6.25
CA GLY A 239 -12.35 -19.78 4.80
C GLY A 239 -11.51 -18.71 4.07
N GLU A 240 -12.13 -17.99 3.14
CA GLU A 240 -11.45 -16.95 2.35
C GLU A 240 -11.03 -15.72 3.19
N ASP A 241 -11.67 -15.44 4.33
CA ASP A 241 -11.30 -14.31 5.20
C ASP A 241 -10.03 -14.64 5.99
N LEU A 242 -9.99 -15.83 6.60
CA LEU A 242 -8.78 -16.39 7.25
C LEU A 242 -7.62 -16.49 6.26
N LYS A 243 -7.89 -16.98 5.04
CA LYS A 243 -6.92 -17.08 3.95
C LYS A 243 -6.42 -15.72 3.46
N SER A 244 -7.27 -14.70 3.45
CA SER A 244 -6.90 -13.32 3.10
C SER A 244 -6.00 -12.71 4.17
N PHE A 245 -6.33 -12.89 5.45
CA PHE A 245 -5.50 -12.49 6.58
C PHE A 245 -4.13 -13.20 6.57
N LEU A 246 -4.10 -14.53 6.42
CA LEU A 246 -2.85 -15.29 6.28
C LEU A 246 -2.04 -14.86 5.05
N GLY A 247 -2.70 -14.43 3.96
CA GLY A 247 -2.09 -13.86 2.77
C GLY A 247 -1.39 -12.51 2.98
N MET A 248 -1.69 -11.79 4.06
CA MET A 248 -0.94 -10.60 4.48
C MET A 248 0.36 -10.97 5.23
N LEU A 249 0.39 -12.16 5.86
CA LEU A 249 1.49 -12.64 6.70
C LEU A 249 2.47 -13.56 5.95
N PHE A 250 1.97 -14.34 4.99
CA PHE A 250 2.71 -15.44 4.34
C PHE A 250 2.54 -15.44 2.80
N PRO A 251 3.50 -16.00 2.03
CA PRO A 251 3.36 -16.10 0.57
C PRO A 251 2.18 -16.98 0.13
N GLU A 252 1.53 -16.64 -1.00
CA GLU A 252 0.34 -17.36 -1.53
C GLU A 252 0.54 -18.89 -1.61
N HIS A 253 1.74 -19.35 -1.97
CA HIS A 253 2.04 -20.78 -2.09
C HIS A 253 2.13 -21.55 -0.75
N CYS A 254 2.26 -20.85 0.38
CA CYS A 254 2.29 -21.46 1.71
C CYS A 254 0.90 -21.49 2.38
N LEU A 255 -0.08 -20.76 1.84
CA LEU A 255 -1.40 -20.65 2.46
C LEU A 255 -2.14 -22.00 2.58
N PRO A 256 -2.05 -22.95 1.63
CA PRO A 256 -2.67 -24.28 1.80
C PRO A 256 -2.13 -25.04 3.01
N ASP A 257 -0.81 -25.07 3.21
CA ASP A 257 -0.18 -25.76 4.36
C ASP A 257 -0.53 -25.07 5.69
N PHE A 258 -0.78 -23.76 5.70
CA PHE A 258 -1.27 -23.07 6.90
C PHE A 258 -2.74 -23.37 7.19
N LEU A 259 -3.60 -23.35 6.17
CA LEU A 259 -5.02 -23.63 6.33
C LEU A 259 -5.24 -25.09 6.76
N GLU A 260 -4.59 -26.07 6.12
CA GLU A 260 -4.70 -27.48 6.52
C GLU A 260 -4.22 -27.69 7.97
N MET A 261 -3.16 -26.99 8.40
CA MET A 261 -2.71 -27.04 9.80
C MET A 261 -3.79 -26.50 10.75
N LEU A 262 -4.33 -25.30 10.52
CA LEU A 262 -5.36 -24.71 11.38
C LEU A 262 -6.64 -25.55 11.38
N GLU A 263 -7.10 -26.00 10.22
CA GLU A 263 -8.28 -26.87 10.07
C GLU A 263 -8.08 -28.22 10.78
N SER A 264 -6.87 -28.78 10.76
CA SER A 264 -6.56 -30.04 11.46
C SER A 264 -6.55 -29.91 13.00
N SER A 265 -6.44 -28.68 13.52
CA SER A 265 -6.60 -28.33 14.94
C SER A 265 -8.05 -28.06 15.36
N LEU A 266 -8.99 -27.96 14.42
CA LEU A 266 -10.43 -27.76 14.70
C LEU A 266 -11.17 -29.11 14.86
N PRO A 267 -12.41 -29.12 15.39
CA PRO A 267 -13.11 -30.36 15.74
C PRO A 267 -13.23 -31.37 14.59
N GLY A 268 -12.64 -32.55 14.78
CA GLY A 268 -12.65 -33.65 13.82
C GLY A 268 -11.38 -33.75 12.97
N GLY A 269 -10.50 -32.73 13.02
CA GLY A 269 -9.17 -32.75 12.42
C GLY A 269 -8.24 -33.82 13.01
N LEU A 270 -7.02 -33.92 12.49
CA LEU A 270 -6.03 -34.90 12.98
C LEU A 270 -5.34 -34.42 14.26
N ILE A 271 -4.85 -33.17 14.30
CA ILE A 271 -4.21 -32.59 15.50
C ILE A 271 -5.21 -32.50 16.66
N SER A 272 -6.48 -32.22 16.37
CA SER A 272 -7.54 -32.09 17.41
C SER A 272 -7.77 -33.36 18.25
N LYS A 273 -7.30 -34.52 17.80
CA LYS A 273 -7.41 -35.80 18.50
C LYS A 273 -6.31 -36.00 19.55
N GLU A 274 -5.24 -35.21 19.48
CA GLU A 274 -4.08 -35.33 20.35
C GLU A 274 -4.14 -34.43 21.58
N TYR A 275 -5.21 -33.66 21.76
CA TYR A 275 -5.41 -32.76 22.91
C TYR A 275 -5.72 -33.49 24.23
N GLU A 276 -5.79 -34.82 24.23
CA GLU A 276 -5.86 -35.63 25.45
C GLU A 276 -4.55 -35.54 26.26
N TYR A 277 -4.69 -35.26 27.56
CA TYR A 277 -3.58 -35.17 28.52
C TYR A 277 -3.27 -36.56 29.08
N ASP A 278 -2.00 -36.95 29.00
CA ASP A 278 -1.49 -38.28 29.38
C ASP A 278 -0.21 -38.23 30.23
N GLU A 279 0.34 -39.40 30.56
CA GLU A 279 1.63 -39.59 31.25
C GLU A 279 2.88 -39.06 30.50
N LYS A 280 2.71 -38.56 29.27
CA LYS A 280 3.73 -37.93 28.42
C LYS A 280 3.39 -36.47 28.14
N THR A 281 2.39 -35.90 28.80
CA THR A 281 2.00 -34.50 28.65
C THR A 281 2.72 -33.67 29.70
N ILE A 282 3.50 -32.70 29.23
CA ILE A 282 4.14 -31.67 30.04
C ILE A 282 3.23 -30.44 30.03
N THR A 283 2.78 -30.04 31.21
CA THR A 283 1.91 -28.88 31.41
C THR A 283 2.74 -27.67 31.85
N GLY A 284 2.76 -26.64 31.00
CA GLY A 284 3.29 -25.31 31.28
C GLY A 284 2.46 -24.55 32.32
N LYS A 285 2.97 -23.41 32.77
CA LYS A 285 2.43 -22.64 33.91
C LYS A 285 1.96 -21.24 33.55
N VAL A 286 2.38 -20.69 32.41
CA VAL A 286 2.00 -19.33 32.02
C VAL A 286 0.59 -19.36 31.41
N ASP A 287 -0.34 -18.64 32.03
CA ASP A 287 -1.67 -18.45 31.42
C ASP A 287 -1.59 -17.43 30.28
N LEU A 288 -2.47 -17.59 29.29
CA LEU A 288 -2.66 -16.65 28.18
C LEU A 288 -2.80 -15.19 28.66
N MET A 289 -3.47 -14.96 29.81
CA MET A 289 -3.53 -13.64 30.45
C MET A 289 -2.16 -13.06 30.78
N ASP A 290 -1.24 -13.89 31.30
CA ASP A 290 0.07 -13.45 31.75
C ASP A 290 1.02 -13.15 30.58
N VAL A 291 0.86 -13.82 29.43
CA VAL A 291 1.61 -13.51 28.20
C VAL A 291 1.33 -12.10 27.70
N PHE A 292 0.08 -11.62 27.81
CA PHE A 292 -0.32 -10.30 27.31
C PHE A 292 -0.33 -9.20 28.38
N ARG A 293 -0.52 -9.52 29.67
CA ARG A 293 -0.40 -8.54 30.76
C ARG A 293 1.05 -8.15 31.08
N ASN A 294 2.00 -9.09 31.00
CA ASN A 294 3.39 -8.83 31.40
C ASN A 294 4.26 -8.25 30.27
N LYS A 295 3.70 -8.07 29.07
CA LYS A 295 4.32 -7.27 28.00
C LYS A 295 3.77 -5.85 28.03
N PRO A 296 4.61 -4.81 27.98
CA PRO A 296 4.12 -3.50 27.58
C PRO A 296 3.71 -3.56 26.09
N LEU A 297 2.60 -2.92 25.73
CA LEU A 297 1.95 -3.05 24.41
C LEU A 297 2.83 -2.67 23.19
N TRP A 298 3.98 -2.03 23.40
CA TRP A 298 4.97 -1.72 22.37
C TRP A 298 5.98 -2.85 22.08
N GLU A 299 6.09 -3.88 22.91
CA GLU A 299 7.14 -4.92 22.80
C GLU A 299 6.83 -6.03 21.76
N VAL A 300 5.85 -5.80 20.89
CA VAL A 300 5.44 -6.74 19.83
C VAL A 300 6.36 -6.61 18.60
N ASP A 301 7.58 -7.13 18.73
CA ASP A 301 8.63 -7.09 17.69
C ASP A 301 8.20 -7.74 16.36
N MET A 302 8.03 -6.90 15.33
CA MET A 302 7.76 -7.29 13.95
C MET A 302 9.03 -7.58 13.10
N SER A 303 10.23 -7.24 13.59
CA SER A 303 11.46 -7.26 12.79
C SER A 303 12.00 -8.67 12.50
N THR A 304 11.77 -9.62 13.41
CA THR A 304 12.54 -10.87 13.45
C THR A 304 12.14 -11.94 12.43
N ARG A 305 10.97 -11.86 11.78
CA ARG A 305 10.55 -12.84 10.74
C ARG A 305 11.11 -12.55 9.33
N ARG A 306 11.36 -11.30 8.94
CA ARG A 306 11.72 -10.95 7.53
C ARG A 306 13.19 -11.13 7.18
N SER A 307 14.10 -10.72 8.06
CA SER A 307 15.52 -10.48 7.74
C SER A 307 16.37 -11.73 7.44
N THR A 308 15.83 -12.95 7.48
CA THR A 308 16.61 -14.20 7.38
C THR A 308 16.49 -14.89 6.01
N ARG A 309 15.66 -14.34 5.11
CA ARG A 309 15.46 -14.87 3.74
C ARG A 309 16.45 -14.31 2.70
N LEU A 310 17.08 -13.17 2.99
CA LEU A 310 17.96 -12.45 2.05
C LEU A 310 19.40 -12.99 1.94
N ARG A 311 19.80 -13.99 2.75
CA ARG A 311 21.20 -14.50 2.80
C ARG A 311 21.39 -15.94 2.30
N ALA A 312 20.45 -16.46 1.50
CA ALA A 312 20.45 -17.85 1.02
C ALA A 312 20.72 -18.01 -0.49
N LYS A 313 21.05 -16.93 -1.21
CA LYS A 313 21.23 -16.93 -2.69
C LYS A 313 22.47 -16.19 -3.17
N GLU A 314 23.64 -16.67 -2.75
CA GLU A 314 24.86 -16.58 -3.54
C GLU A 314 25.31 -18.00 -3.86
N VAL A 315 25.44 -18.34 -5.15
CA VAL A 315 25.96 -19.63 -5.64
C VAL A 315 26.87 -19.33 -6.86
N PRO A 316 28.06 -19.95 -6.99
CA PRO A 316 29.05 -19.52 -7.98
C PRO A 316 28.75 -19.92 -9.44
N GLU A 317 29.52 -19.35 -10.36
CA GLU A 317 29.50 -19.66 -11.80
C GLU A 317 29.85 -21.14 -12.09
N PRO A 318 29.20 -21.78 -13.09
CA PRO A 318 29.57 -23.10 -13.57
C PRO A 318 30.71 -23.05 -14.60
N ALA A 319 31.71 -23.92 -14.43
CA ALA A 319 32.77 -24.13 -15.41
C ALA A 319 32.34 -25.02 -16.60
N VAL A 320 33.20 -25.06 -17.63
CA VAL A 320 32.91 -25.57 -18.99
C VAL A 320 32.63 -27.09 -19.05
N VAL A 321 31.76 -27.47 -19.99
CA VAL A 321 31.36 -28.86 -20.34
C VAL A 321 32.52 -29.70 -20.90
N PRO A 322 32.39 -31.05 -20.91
CA PRO A 322 32.20 -31.67 -22.22
C PRO A 322 31.08 -32.72 -22.31
N ILE A 323 30.63 -32.90 -23.55
CA ILE A 323 29.47 -33.65 -24.08
C ILE A 323 29.67 -35.18 -24.00
N ASP A 324 28.62 -35.98 -23.72
CA ASP A 324 28.20 -37.03 -24.66
C ASP A 324 26.78 -37.65 -24.52
N GLN A 325 26.26 -38.10 -25.67
CA GLN A 325 25.27 -39.16 -25.97
C GLN A 325 23.82 -39.14 -25.39
N GLU A 326 22.88 -38.84 -26.30
CA GLU A 326 21.50 -39.36 -26.44
C GLU A 326 21.53 -40.77 -27.14
N PRO A 327 20.41 -41.48 -27.48
CA PRO A 327 18.97 -41.24 -27.24
C PRO A 327 18.17 -42.50 -26.75
N THR A 328 16.84 -42.38 -26.55
CA THR A 328 15.81 -43.15 -27.30
C THR A 328 14.36 -42.84 -26.87
N GLU A 329 13.41 -43.03 -27.79
CA GLU A 329 11.96 -42.81 -27.61
C GLU A 329 11.22 -44.03 -27.01
N THR A 330 9.98 -43.85 -26.54
CA THR A 330 8.85 -44.64 -27.09
C THR A 330 7.45 -44.11 -26.74
N THR A 331 6.48 -44.36 -27.63
CA THR A 331 5.06 -43.98 -27.53
C THR A 331 4.15 -45.13 -27.08
N LYS A 332 3.04 -44.84 -26.38
CA LYS A 332 1.64 -45.18 -26.79
C LYS A 332 0.59 -44.93 -25.69
N ALA A 333 -0.68 -45.07 -26.06
CA ALA A 333 -1.87 -44.95 -25.18
C ALA A 333 -2.85 -46.10 -25.44
N THR A 334 -3.84 -46.32 -24.54
CA THR A 334 -5.30 -46.52 -24.82
C THR A 334 -6.07 -47.14 -23.63
N LYS A 335 -7.38 -46.87 -23.58
CA LYS A 335 -8.39 -47.22 -22.55
C LYS A 335 -8.78 -48.72 -22.50
N ARG A 336 -9.24 -49.23 -21.34
CA ARG A 336 -10.67 -49.65 -21.09
C ARG A 336 -10.95 -50.31 -19.72
N LYS A 337 -12.15 -50.02 -19.18
CA LYS A 337 -13.22 -50.86 -18.54
C LYS A 337 -12.89 -52.20 -17.81
N ALA A 338 -13.69 -52.71 -16.86
CA ALA A 338 -14.80 -52.19 -16.01
C ALA A 338 -15.39 -53.35 -15.14
N LEU A 339 -16.22 -53.04 -14.14
CA LEU A 339 -17.41 -53.82 -13.72
C LEU A 339 -18.39 -52.90 -12.96
N ALA A 340 -19.68 -53.27 -12.85
CA ALA A 340 -20.70 -52.53 -12.07
C ALA A 340 -22.02 -53.33 -11.90
N ASP A 341 -22.62 -53.27 -10.70
CA ASP A 341 -23.99 -53.69 -10.34
C ASP A 341 -24.57 -52.64 -9.34
N GLY A 342 -25.88 -52.43 -9.17
CA GLY A 342 -27.02 -52.93 -9.96
C GLY A 342 -28.36 -52.85 -9.18
N HIS A 343 -29.34 -52.03 -9.63
CA HIS A 343 -30.81 -52.24 -9.58
C HIS A 343 -31.60 -50.97 -10.05
N GLU A 344 -32.94 -51.02 -10.04
CA GLU A 344 -33.79 -50.43 -11.09
C GLU A 344 -34.76 -49.28 -10.68
N LYS A 345 -35.45 -48.73 -11.69
CA LYS A 345 -36.50 -47.69 -11.60
C LYS A 345 -37.91 -48.30 -11.62
N PRO A 346 -38.97 -47.49 -11.40
CA PRO A 346 -39.77 -47.06 -12.55
C PRO A 346 -40.07 -45.54 -12.60
N ALA A 347 -40.85 -45.12 -13.61
CA ALA A 347 -41.10 -43.72 -14.01
C ALA A 347 -42.52 -43.20 -13.64
N PRO A 348 -42.80 -41.88 -13.74
CA PRO A 348 -43.89 -41.24 -12.98
C PRO A 348 -45.26 -41.12 -13.68
N LYS A 349 -46.26 -40.82 -12.85
CA LYS A 349 -47.62 -40.33 -13.16
C LYS A 349 -47.82 -38.99 -12.42
N SER A 350 -48.73 -38.06 -12.70
CA SER A 350 -49.36 -37.50 -13.92
C SER A 350 -50.67 -36.81 -13.46
N LYS A 351 -50.88 -35.52 -13.79
CA LYS A 351 -52.18 -34.79 -13.70
C LYS A 351 -52.76 -34.62 -12.26
N GLU A 352 -53.74 -33.75 -11.97
CA GLU A 352 -54.39 -32.66 -12.74
C GLU A 352 -54.77 -31.50 -11.77
N SER A 353 -54.99 -30.27 -12.23
CA SER A 353 -56.36 -29.80 -12.48
C SER A 353 -56.41 -28.53 -13.37
N LYS A 354 -57.61 -28.25 -13.91
CA LYS A 354 -57.95 -27.05 -14.70
C LYS A 354 -59.07 -26.28 -13.97
N ILE A 355 -59.44 -25.05 -14.37
CA ILE A 355 -60.55 -24.75 -15.32
C ILE A 355 -60.50 -23.23 -15.62
N VAL A 356 -60.60 -22.63 -16.83
CA VAL A 356 -61.30 -22.87 -18.13
C VAL A 356 -62.68 -22.18 -18.20
N THR A 357 -63.07 -21.37 -19.21
CA THR A 357 -62.34 -20.65 -20.31
C THR A 357 -62.76 -19.15 -20.33
N LYS A 358 -63.45 -18.47 -21.29
CA LYS A 358 -63.95 -18.60 -22.69
C LYS A 358 -64.34 -17.16 -23.15
N ALA A 359 -64.50 -16.75 -24.42
CA ALA A 359 -64.52 -17.37 -25.75
C ALA A 359 -63.83 -16.42 -26.79
N ALA A 360 -63.21 -16.91 -27.87
CA ALA A 360 -63.70 -16.89 -29.27
C ALA A 360 -63.72 -15.47 -29.95
N GLU A 361 -63.44 -15.26 -31.25
CA GLU A 361 -63.44 -16.15 -32.44
C GLU A 361 -62.21 -15.96 -33.40
N LYS A 362 -62.22 -16.71 -34.51
CA LYS A 362 -61.42 -16.60 -35.76
C LYS A 362 -62.44 -16.35 -36.92
N PRO A 363 -62.11 -15.99 -38.20
CA PRO A 363 -60.92 -16.44 -38.97
C PRO A 363 -60.44 -15.51 -40.14
N ALA A 364 -59.70 -16.12 -41.08
CA ALA A 364 -59.60 -15.82 -42.52
C ALA A 364 -58.67 -14.68 -43.01
N ALA A 365 -58.51 -14.62 -44.34
CA ALA A 365 -57.40 -13.97 -45.04
C ALA A 365 -57.75 -13.55 -46.50
N LYS A 366 -56.79 -12.87 -47.16
CA LYS A 366 -56.67 -12.48 -48.59
C LYS A 366 -57.11 -11.05 -49.01
N LYS A 367 -56.34 -10.56 -49.99
CA LYS A 367 -56.58 -9.51 -51.01
C LYS A 367 -56.45 -8.01 -50.64
N GLU A 368 -55.35 -7.45 -51.11
CA GLU A 368 -55.29 -6.42 -52.18
C GLU A 368 -56.46 -5.45 -52.37
N LYS A 369 -56.15 -4.14 -52.29
CA LYS A 369 -56.63 -3.02 -53.15
C LYS A 369 -56.03 -1.70 -52.62
N THR A 370 -55.67 -0.68 -53.41
CA THR A 370 -55.42 -0.56 -54.87
C THR A 370 -54.57 0.69 -55.13
N ALA A 371 -53.94 0.80 -56.30
CA ALA A 371 -53.48 2.07 -56.85
C ALA A 371 -53.83 2.17 -58.35
N ALA A 372 -54.44 3.28 -58.76
CA ALA A 372 -54.72 3.64 -60.16
C ALA A 372 -55.04 5.15 -60.22
N GLY A 373 -54.55 5.95 -61.16
CA GLY A 373 -53.55 5.74 -62.22
C GLY A 373 -53.04 7.13 -62.70
N VAL A 374 -52.70 7.43 -63.96
CA VAL A 374 -52.73 6.68 -65.24
C VAL A 374 -51.72 7.31 -66.23
N ARG A 375 -50.79 6.51 -66.80
CA ARG A 375 -49.95 6.82 -68.01
C ARG A 375 -48.98 8.04 -67.87
N LYS A 376 -47.96 8.26 -68.71
CA LYS A 376 -47.57 7.69 -70.03
C LYS A 376 -46.02 7.61 -70.17
N THR A 377 -45.52 7.10 -71.29
CA THR A 377 -44.09 6.77 -71.57
C THR A 377 -43.24 7.95 -72.07
N GLY A 378 -41.92 7.91 -71.80
CA GLY A 378 -40.91 8.79 -72.45
C GLY A 378 -39.46 8.40 -72.12
N LYS A 379 -38.56 8.40 -73.12
CA LYS A 379 -37.10 8.21 -72.95
C LYS A 379 -36.38 9.56 -73.11
N ALA A 380 -35.37 9.84 -72.30
CA ALA A 380 -34.19 10.67 -72.66
C ALA A 380 -33.05 10.47 -71.65
N LYS A 381 -31.83 10.90 -72.01
CA LYS A 381 -30.60 10.76 -71.21
C LYS A 381 -29.94 12.14 -71.05
N ALA A 382 -29.22 12.32 -69.92
CA ALA A 382 -28.11 13.27 -69.73
C ALA A 382 -28.46 14.79 -69.66
N PRO A 383 -27.53 15.65 -69.17
CA PRO A 383 -26.19 15.36 -68.64
C PRO A 383 -26.02 15.64 -67.14
N ALA A 384 -24.80 15.39 -66.62
CA ALA A 384 -24.40 15.77 -65.28
C ALA A 384 -24.27 17.30 -65.13
N LYS A 385 -24.44 17.80 -63.90
CA LYS A 385 -23.96 19.14 -63.51
C LYS A 385 -22.66 19.02 -62.71
N THR A 386 -21.67 19.79 -63.13
CA THR A 386 -20.36 19.98 -62.48
C THR A 386 -20.55 20.54 -61.05
N PRO A 387 -19.64 20.24 -60.09
CA PRO A 387 -19.78 20.79 -58.73
C PRO A 387 -19.65 22.30 -58.71
N MET A 388 -20.57 23.00 -58.03
CA MET A 388 -20.37 24.40 -57.66
C MET A 388 -19.34 24.51 -56.52
N SER A 389 -18.52 25.55 -56.57
CA SER A 389 -17.42 25.79 -55.65
C SER A 389 -17.89 26.25 -54.27
N SER A 390 -17.32 25.62 -53.24
CA SER A 390 -17.02 26.20 -51.92
C SER A 390 -17.91 27.35 -51.41
N SER A 391 -18.93 27.01 -50.62
CA SER A 391 -19.19 27.82 -49.43
C SER A 391 -18.01 27.63 -48.47
N SER A 392 -17.12 28.61 -48.38
CA SER A 392 -16.04 28.60 -47.39
C SER A 392 -16.66 28.61 -45.99
N ASP A 393 -16.49 27.53 -45.23
CA ASP A 393 -16.90 27.46 -43.83
C ASP A 393 -16.21 28.60 -43.06
N PRO A 394 -16.95 29.54 -42.43
CA PRO A 394 -16.37 30.72 -41.80
C PRO A 394 -15.31 30.39 -40.74
N LEU A 395 -15.48 29.29 -39.99
CA LEU A 395 -14.47 28.86 -39.02
C LEU A 395 -13.19 28.39 -39.74
N LEU A 396 -13.32 27.57 -40.78
CA LEU A 396 -12.18 27.09 -41.57
C LEU A 396 -11.52 28.18 -42.45
N SER A 397 -12.11 29.39 -42.51
CA SER A 397 -11.52 30.56 -43.16
C SER A 397 -10.60 31.38 -42.23
N LEU A 398 -10.62 31.12 -40.92
CA LEU A 398 -9.76 31.79 -39.95
C LEU A 398 -8.30 31.28 -40.02
N PRO A 399 -7.30 32.12 -39.65
CA PRO A 399 -5.92 31.68 -39.44
C PRO A 399 -5.83 30.49 -38.47
N ARG A 400 -4.85 29.59 -38.69
CA ARG A 400 -4.68 28.37 -37.88
C ARG A 400 -4.40 28.68 -36.42
N GLU A 401 -3.76 29.81 -36.18
CA GLU A 401 -3.36 30.35 -34.88
C GLU A 401 -4.62 30.73 -34.09
N ILE A 402 -5.54 31.46 -34.73
CA ILE A 402 -6.83 31.85 -34.15
C ILE A 402 -7.73 30.62 -33.95
N LEU A 403 -7.77 29.69 -34.91
CA LEU A 403 -8.48 28.42 -34.75
C LEU A 403 -7.97 27.59 -33.58
N ASN A 404 -6.65 27.55 -33.37
CA ASN A 404 -6.07 26.86 -32.22
C ASN A 404 -6.46 27.55 -30.92
N LEU A 405 -6.29 28.88 -30.80
CA LEU A 405 -6.71 29.65 -29.62
C LEU A 405 -8.19 29.45 -29.26
N ILE A 406 -9.09 29.43 -30.26
CA ILE A 406 -10.52 29.12 -30.04
C ILE A 406 -10.71 27.70 -29.48
N LEU A 407 -10.02 26.71 -30.06
CA LEU A 407 -10.15 25.31 -29.65
C LEU A 407 -9.46 25.01 -28.30
N ASP A 408 -8.44 25.77 -27.94
CA ASP A 408 -7.76 25.69 -26.64
C ASP A 408 -8.58 26.34 -25.51
N SER A 409 -9.60 27.14 -25.83
CA SER A 409 -10.61 27.61 -24.87
C SER A 409 -11.81 26.67 -24.64
N ILE A 410 -11.83 25.47 -25.25
CA ILE A 410 -12.97 24.54 -25.20
C ILE A 410 -12.59 23.26 -24.43
N ASP A 411 -12.83 23.26 -23.12
CA ASP A 411 -12.68 22.08 -22.25
C ASP A 411 -13.68 20.94 -22.55
N ASP A 412 -14.82 21.23 -23.20
CA ASP A 412 -15.86 20.22 -23.46
C ASP A 412 -15.49 19.26 -24.60
N THR A 413 -14.75 18.22 -24.22
CA THR A 413 -14.44 17.04 -25.05
C THR A 413 -15.67 16.37 -25.68
N MET A 414 -16.89 16.49 -25.12
CA MET A 414 -18.09 15.93 -25.74
C MET A 414 -18.58 16.80 -26.92
N THR A 415 -18.50 18.12 -26.82
CA THR A 415 -18.79 19.03 -27.94
C THR A 415 -17.70 18.96 -29.01
N LEU A 416 -16.42 18.94 -28.63
CA LEU A 416 -15.32 18.63 -29.57
C LEU A 416 -15.53 17.25 -30.24
N GLY A 417 -15.96 16.25 -29.47
CA GLY A 417 -16.28 14.90 -29.94
C GLY A 417 -17.47 14.83 -30.91
N ARG A 418 -18.41 15.80 -30.83
CA ARG A 418 -19.48 15.98 -31.82
C ARG A 418 -18.97 16.72 -33.06
N LEU A 419 -18.20 17.80 -32.89
CA LEU A 419 -17.62 18.59 -33.98
C LEU A 419 -16.73 17.73 -34.89
N SER A 420 -15.90 16.85 -34.31
CA SER A 420 -15.05 15.91 -35.07
C SER A 420 -15.81 14.91 -35.97
N LYS A 421 -17.15 14.88 -35.93
CA LYS A 421 -17.99 13.99 -36.74
C LYS A 421 -18.73 14.72 -37.88
N THR A 422 -18.65 16.05 -37.98
CA THR A 422 -19.39 16.82 -38.99
C THR A 422 -18.67 16.86 -40.34
N SER A 423 -17.33 16.96 -40.36
CA SER A 423 -16.53 16.96 -41.59
C SER A 423 -15.14 16.35 -41.37
N LYS A 424 -14.47 15.95 -42.47
CA LYS A 424 -13.06 15.49 -42.42
C LYS A 424 -12.12 16.59 -41.94
N SER A 425 -12.38 17.85 -42.32
CA SER A 425 -11.58 19.01 -41.89
C SER A 425 -11.67 19.22 -40.38
N TYR A 426 -12.87 19.14 -39.81
CA TYR A 426 -13.06 19.17 -38.36
C TYR A 426 -12.49 17.93 -37.66
N HIS A 427 -12.52 16.76 -38.30
CA HIS A 427 -11.84 15.57 -37.77
C HIS A 427 -10.33 15.77 -37.63
N ALA A 428 -9.68 16.31 -38.66
CA ALA A 428 -8.24 16.59 -38.65
C ALA A 428 -7.86 17.73 -37.69
N LEU A 429 -8.69 18.76 -37.60
CA LEU A 429 -8.46 19.93 -36.73
C LEU A 429 -8.64 19.61 -35.24
N VAL A 430 -9.64 18.78 -34.89
CA VAL A 430 -10.04 18.49 -33.50
C VAL A 430 -9.47 17.16 -32.99
N GLY A 431 -9.10 16.24 -33.89
CA GLY A 431 -8.47 14.96 -33.59
C GLY A 431 -7.23 15.04 -32.67
N PRO A 432 -6.27 15.95 -32.92
CA PRO A 432 -5.11 16.15 -32.04
C PRO A 432 -5.47 16.46 -30.60
N ARG A 433 -6.54 17.23 -30.35
CA ARG A 433 -7.01 17.58 -29.00
C ARG A 433 -7.77 16.41 -28.36
N LEU A 434 -8.70 15.79 -29.09
CA LEU A 434 -9.50 14.65 -28.59
C LEU A 434 -8.66 13.42 -28.23
N TYR A 435 -7.56 13.18 -28.95
CA TYR A 435 -6.69 12.04 -28.73
C TYR A 435 -5.37 12.39 -28.04
N LYS A 436 -5.17 13.64 -27.57
CA LYS A 436 -3.96 14.07 -26.82
C LYS A 436 -3.71 13.19 -25.60
N ARG A 437 -4.77 12.84 -24.86
CA ARG A 437 -4.73 12.06 -23.62
C ARG A 437 -5.54 10.76 -23.75
N LEU A 438 -4.84 9.63 -23.80
CA LEU A 438 -5.43 8.33 -23.49
C LEU A 438 -5.64 8.25 -21.97
N SER A 439 -6.89 8.15 -21.52
CA SER A 439 -7.22 7.97 -20.10
C SER A 439 -8.13 6.76 -19.90
N VAL A 440 -7.67 5.83 -19.06
CA VAL A 440 -8.29 4.54 -18.77
C VAL A 440 -8.28 4.33 -17.27
N SER A 441 -9.44 4.01 -16.71
CA SER A 441 -9.61 3.55 -15.32
C SER A 441 -10.48 2.30 -15.32
N VAL A 442 -9.98 1.21 -14.73
CA VAL A 442 -10.65 -0.09 -14.64
C VAL A 442 -10.49 -0.62 -13.22
N SER A 443 -11.58 -0.63 -12.45
CA SER A 443 -11.59 -1.06 -11.04
C SER A 443 -12.51 -2.25 -10.78
N TYR A 444 -13.29 -2.67 -11.78
CA TYR A 444 -14.19 -3.83 -11.76
C TYR A 444 -14.66 -4.15 -13.19
N HIS A 445 -15.16 -5.37 -13.41
CA HIS A 445 -15.55 -5.92 -14.72
C HIS A 445 -16.37 -4.96 -15.62
N ALA A 446 -17.32 -4.19 -15.06
CA ALA A 446 -18.17 -3.29 -15.84
C ALA A 446 -17.40 -2.17 -16.57
N HIS A 447 -16.19 -1.80 -16.11
CA HIS A 447 -15.35 -0.78 -16.76
C HIS A 447 -14.71 -1.27 -18.08
N ILE A 448 -14.65 -2.58 -18.34
CA ILE A 448 -14.02 -3.15 -19.55
C ILE A 448 -14.71 -2.63 -20.82
N ALA A 449 -16.04 -2.45 -20.80
CA ALA A 449 -16.78 -1.88 -21.92
C ALA A 449 -16.47 -0.39 -22.18
N LYS A 450 -15.87 0.33 -21.22
CA LYS A 450 -15.37 1.70 -21.38
C LYS A 450 -13.95 1.68 -21.94
N LEU A 451 -13.05 0.90 -21.31
CA LEU A 451 -11.68 0.61 -21.77
C LEU A 451 -11.63 0.31 -23.28
N ILE A 452 -12.39 -0.68 -23.74
CA ILE A 452 -12.35 -1.15 -25.13
C ILE A 452 -12.72 -0.03 -26.11
N ARG A 453 -13.77 0.74 -25.82
CA ARG A 453 -14.20 1.87 -26.67
C ARG A 453 -13.20 3.03 -26.68
N THR A 454 -12.44 3.23 -25.60
CA THR A 454 -11.35 4.23 -25.55
C THR A 454 -10.13 3.77 -26.34
N ILE A 455 -9.74 2.49 -26.24
CA ILE A 455 -8.51 1.97 -26.85
C ILE A 455 -8.67 1.53 -28.31
N GLU A 456 -9.77 0.88 -28.71
CA GLU A 456 -9.94 0.38 -30.09
C GLU A 456 -9.63 1.42 -31.19
N PRO A 457 -10.01 2.72 -31.09
CA PRO A 457 -9.63 3.74 -32.06
C PRO A 457 -8.13 3.90 -32.32
N LEU A 458 -7.27 3.42 -31.41
CA LEU A 458 -5.81 3.46 -31.47
C LEU A 458 -5.20 2.12 -31.96
N LEU A 459 -6.02 1.07 -32.13
CA LEU A 459 -5.60 -0.26 -32.57
C LEU A 459 -5.79 -0.47 -34.08
N SER A 460 -4.89 -1.21 -34.73
CA SER A 460 -5.06 -1.69 -36.10
C SER A 460 -6.22 -2.69 -36.22
N ILE A 461 -6.72 -2.94 -37.43
CA ILE A 461 -7.79 -3.93 -37.66
C ILE A 461 -7.32 -5.34 -37.28
N ALA A 462 -6.05 -5.68 -37.54
CA ALA A 462 -5.43 -6.93 -37.13
C ALA A 462 -5.47 -7.11 -35.60
N GLN A 463 -5.06 -6.10 -34.83
CA GLN A 463 -5.10 -6.15 -33.36
C GLN A 463 -6.54 -6.25 -32.81
N ARG A 464 -7.52 -5.53 -33.39
CA ARG A 464 -8.95 -5.68 -32.99
C ARG A 464 -9.45 -7.09 -33.26
N LYS A 465 -9.16 -7.65 -34.45
CA LYS A 465 -9.48 -9.04 -34.82
C LYS A 465 -8.78 -10.06 -33.90
N GLN A 466 -7.57 -9.77 -33.42
CA GLN A 466 -6.83 -10.60 -32.46
C GLN A 466 -7.46 -10.55 -31.06
N LEU A 467 -7.64 -9.36 -30.47
CA LEU A 467 -8.18 -9.23 -29.11
C LEU A 467 -9.61 -9.80 -28.98
N ARG A 468 -10.41 -9.78 -30.05
CA ARG A 468 -11.74 -10.44 -30.11
C ARG A 468 -11.66 -11.97 -30.15
N LYS A 469 -10.54 -12.56 -30.61
CA LYS A 469 -10.25 -14.00 -30.46
C LYS A 469 -9.75 -14.33 -29.05
N GLU A 470 -8.94 -13.46 -28.46
CA GLU A 470 -8.43 -13.61 -27.09
C GLU A 470 -9.54 -13.48 -26.03
N GLY A 471 -10.59 -12.71 -26.29
CA GLY A 471 -11.82 -12.74 -25.51
C GLY A 471 -12.96 -11.88 -26.08
N GLN A 472 -14.21 -12.32 -25.90
CA GLN A 472 -15.39 -11.60 -26.40
C GLN A 472 -16.00 -10.71 -25.31
N TYR A 473 -16.09 -9.40 -25.58
CA TYR A 473 -16.51 -8.40 -24.60
C TYR A 473 -17.41 -7.31 -25.21
N LYS A 474 -18.39 -6.84 -24.42
CA LYS A 474 -19.34 -5.80 -24.83
C LYS A 474 -18.62 -4.50 -25.18
N GLY A 475 -18.76 -4.06 -26.43
CA GLY A 475 -18.17 -2.81 -26.93
C GLY A 475 -17.02 -2.99 -27.91
N GLN A 476 -16.62 -4.22 -28.22
CA GLN A 476 -15.71 -4.55 -29.32
C GLN A 476 -16.33 -4.24 -30.69
N GLN A 477 -15.49 -3.91 -31.67
CA GLN A 477 -15.92 -3.78 -33.06
C GLN A 477 -16.21 -5.16 -33.68
N GLU A 478 -17.43 -5.35 -34.17
CA GLU A 478 -17.85 -6.65 -34.73
C GLU A 478 -17.60 -6.81 -36.23
N THR A 479 -17.65 -5.71 -36.98
CA THR A 479 -17.53 -5.68 -38.45
C THR A 479 -16.32 -4.86 -38.88
N PHE A 480 -15.60 -5.34 -39.90
CA PHE A 480 -14.39 -4.71 -40.43
C PHE A 480 -14.51 -4.59 -41.95
N SER A 481 -13.82 -3.63 -42.57
CA SER A 481 -13.83 -3.47 -44.03
C SER A 481 -12.62 -4.16 -44.65
N ASP A 482 -12.85 -5.08 -45.58
CA ASP A 482 -11.80 -5.80 -46.31
C ASP A 482 -11.12 -4.95 -47.40
N LYS A 483 -11.55 -3.67 -47.55
CA LYS A 483 -10.92 -2.67 -48.42
C LYS A 483 -9.83 -1.84 -47.73
N LEU A 484 -9.54 -2.12 -46.46
CA LEU A 484 -8.54 -1.42 -45.65
C LEU A 484 -7.41 -2.39 -45.28
N ASP A 485 -6.16 -1.93 -45.39
CA ASP A 485 -4.99 -2.64 -44.88
C ASP A 485 -5.20 -3.02 -43.40
N PRO A 486 -5.19 -4.32 -43.05
CA PRO A 486 -5.41 -4.76 -41.68
C PRO A 486 -4.36 -4.28 -40.68
N HIS A 487 -3.13 -4.03 -41.14
CA HIS A 487 -1.97 -3.74 -40.30
C HIS A 487 -1.66 -2.24 -40.18
N LYS A 488 -2.34 -1.38 -40.94
CA LYS A 488 -2.15 0.08 -40.90
C LYS A 488 -2.33 0.63 -39.47
N LYS A 489 -1.27 1.26 -38.94
CA LYS A 489 -1.34 2.02 -37.68
C LYS A 489 -2.40 3.14 -37.80
N PRO A 490 -3.34 3.27 -36.84
CA PRO A 490 -4.31 4.37 -36.88
C PRO A 490 -3.63 5.72 -36.63
N GLU A 491 -3.93 6.70 -37.49
CA GLU A 491 -3.49 8.11 -37.37
C GLU A 491 -3.73 8.69 -35.96
N LYS A 492 -4.81 8.27 -35.31
CA LYS A 492 -5.18 8.68 -33.94
C LYS A 492 -4.16 8.30 -32.87
N ALA A 493 -3.35 7.27 -33.09
CA ALA A 493 -2.28 6.88 -32.16
C ALA A 493 -1.10 7.87 -32.20
N GLU A 494 -0.88 8.57 -33.32
CA GLU A 494 0.17 9.60 -33.44
C GLU A 494 -0.15 10.88 -32.66
N PHE A 495 -1.43 11.13 -32.36
CA PHE A 495 -1.90 12.27 -31.55
C PHE A 495 -1.72 12.08 -30.04
N VAL A 496 -1.54 10.84 -29.56
CA VAL A 496 -1.38 10.58 -28.12
C VAL A 496 -0.06 11.16 -27.62
N ARG A 497 -0.15 12.09 -26.66
CA ARG A 497 0.97 12.70 -25.91
C ARG A 497 1.00 12.24 -24.46
N GLN A 498 -0.16 11.84 -23.91
CA GLN A 498 -0.30 11.41 -22.53
C GLN A 498 -1.06 10.08 -22.46
N ALA A 499 -0.58 9.14 -21.64
CA ALA A 499 -1.26 7.88 -21.37
C ALA A 499 -1.44 7.67 -19.85
N ILE A 500 -2.67 7.41 -19.43
CA ILE A 500 -3.05 7.17 -18.04
C ILE A 500 -3.75 5.81 -17.99
N LEU A 501 -3.11 4.82 -17.38
CA LEU A 501 -3.50 3.41 -17.36
C LEU A 501 -3.74 2.95 -15.91
N ALA A 502 -4.80 3.47 -15.28
CA ALA A 502 -5.21 3.13 -13.91
C ALA A 502 -6.03 1.83 -13.91
N ILE A 503 -5.33 0.72 -14.07
CA ILE A 503 -5.91 -0.63 -14.10
C ILE A 503 -5.65 -1.28 -12.74
N GLY A 504 -6.68 -1.35 -11.91
CA GLY A 504 -6.74 -2.22 -10.73
C GLY A 504 -7.23 -3.61 -11.12
N ASP A 505 -7.89 -4.34 -10.22
CA ASP A 505 -8.40 -5.68 -10.55
C ASP A 505 -9.82 -5.65 -11.15
N PRO A 506 -10.01 -5.96 -12.45
CA PRO A 506 -11.34 -6.22 -13.02
C PRO A 506 -11.94 -7.57 -12.58
N GLY A 507 -11.20 -8.36 -11.79
CA GLY A 507 -11.49 -9.73 -11.37
C GLY A 507 -10.57 -10.74 -12.07
N LYS A 508 -10.13 -11.78 -11.35
CA LYS A 508 -9.09 -12.76 -11.78
C LYS A 508 -9.30 -13.33 -13.20
N LYS A 509 -10.54 -13.55 -13.64
CA LYS A 509 -10.89 -14.05 -15.00
C LYS A 509 -10.74 -13.03 -16.13
N HIS A 510 -10.61 -11.74 -15.82
CA HIS A 510 -10.63 -10.64 -16.78
C HIS A 510 -9.37 -9.77 -16.74
N ARG A 511 -8.49 -9.94 -15.74
CA ARG A 511 -7.23 -9.18 -15.62
C ARG A 511 -6.40 -9.25 -16.91
N PHE A 512 -6.31 -10.44 -17.53
CA PHE A 512 -5.54 -10.66 -18.76
C PHE A 512 -5.98 -9.73 -19.92
N ILE A 513 -7.27 -9.64 -20.26
CA ILE A 513 -7.70 -8.90 -21.45
C ILE A 513 -7.42 -7.41 -21.29
N VAL A 514 -7.55 -6.89 -20.06
CA VAL A 514 -7.31 -5.47 -19.78
C VAL A 514 -5.84 -5.10 -19.97
N HIS A 515 -4.92 -5.99 -19.58
CA HIS A 515 -3.49 -5.83 -19.86
C HIS A 515 -3.23 -5.90 -21.37
N ARG A 516 -3.80 -6.89 -22.07
CA ARG A 516 -3.64 -7.08 -23.53
C ARG A 516 -4.08 -5.86 -24.35
N TYR A 517 -5.19 -5.20 -23.99
CA TYR A 517 -5.61 -3.95 -24.64
C TYR A 517 -4.58 -2.81 -24.43
N ALA A 518 -4.02 -2.67 -23.24
CA ALA A 518 -2.99 -1.65 -22.95
C ALA A 518 -1.67 -1.92 -23.71
N GLU A 519 -1.24 -3.18 -23.77
CA GLU A 519 -0.07 -3.62 -24.54
C GLU A 519 -0.20 -3.31 -26.03
N GLU A 520 -1.33 -3.69 -26.65
CA GLU A 520 -1.55 -3.44 -28.08
C GLU A 520 -1.72 -1.95 -28.42
N ALA A 521 -2.19 -1.13 -27.47
CA ALA A 521 -2.26 0.32 -27.63
C ALA A 521 -0.85 0.94 -27.68
N LEU A 522 0.01 0.61 -26.73
CA LEU A 522 1.36 1.20 -26.62
C LEU A 522 2.27 0.83 -27.80
N LYS A 523 2.06 -0.31 -28.48
CA LYS A 523 2.77 -0.66 -29.73
C LYS A 523 2.48 0.27 -30.91
N ASN A 524 1.34 0.99 -30.88
CA ASN A 524 0.96 1.96 -31.90
C ASN A 524 1.28 3.41 -31.53
N ILE A 525 1.34 3.72 -30.24
CA ILE A 525 1.63 5.06 -29.73
C ILE A 525 3.15 5.29 -29.76
N ASN A 526 3.60 6.22 -30.60
CA ASN A 526 5.03 6.48 -30.84
C ASN A 526 5.50 7.88 -30.37
N ASN A 527 4.60 8.66 -29.78
CA ASN A 527 4.80 10.07 -29.43
C ASN A 527 4.38 10.41 -27.98
N VAL A 528 4.37 9.44 -27.06
CA VAL A 528 3.96 9.72 -25.67
C VAL A 528 5.09 10.43 -24.91
N GLU A 529 4.71 11.47 -24.17
CA GLU A 529 5.59 12.35 -23.40
C GLU A 529 5.36 12.18 -21.89
N VAL A 530 4.12 11.89 -21.48
CA VAL A 530 3.76 11.61 -20.07
C VAL A 530 3.05 10.26 -19.98
N VAL A 531 3.54 9.37 -19.12
CA VAL A 531 2.90 8.08 -18.83
C VAL A 531 2.65 7.92 -17.33
N GLU A 532 1.42 7.58 -16.96
CA GLU A 532 1.08 6.98 -15.67
C GLU A 532 0.54 5.57 -15.91
N THR A 533 1.13 4.56 -15.28
CA THR A 533 0.66 3.17 -15.36
C THR A 533 0.62 2.49 -14.00
N TRP A 534 -0.46 1.75 -13.78
CA TRP A 534 -0.69 0.89 -12.62
C TRP A 534 -0.41 -0.59 -12.91
N ILE A 535 -0.11 -0.91 -14.17
CA ILE A 535 0.30 -2.25 -14.60
C ILE A 535 1.67 -2.22 -15.27
N LEU A 536 2.44 -3.27 -15.03
CA LEU A 536 3.70 -3.51 -15.70
C LEU A 536 3.75 -4.95 -16.20
N THR A 537 3.85 -5.11 -17.51
CA THR A 537 4.17 -6.38 -18.19
C THR A 537 5.42 -6.16 -19.04
N GLU A 538 6.08 -7.24 -19.44
CA GLU A 538 7.26 -7.15 -20.30
C GLU A 538 6.98 -6.40 -21.62
N SER A 539 5.79 -6.58 -22.21
CA SER A 539 5.38 -5.86 -23.42
C SER A 539 5.12 -4.37 -23.16
N ILE A 540 4.61 -3.99 -21.98
CA ILE A 540 4.49 -2.59 -21.57
C ILE A 540 5.89 -1.99 -21.36
N ALA A 541 6.76 -2.66 -20.59
CA ALA A 541 8.11 -2.20 -20.32
C ALA A 541 8.92 -1.96 -21.61
N LYS A 542 8.91 -2.90 -22.54
CA LYS A 542 9.52 -2.75 -23.88
C LYS A 542 8.91 -1.61 -24.69
N SER A 543 7.58 -1.44 -24.63
CA SER A 543 6.89 -0.37 -25.36
C SER A 543 7.18 1.02 -24.78
N LEU A 544 7.45 1.14 -23.47
CA LEU A 544 7.86 2.38 -22.81
C LEU A 544 9.34 2.69 -23.06
N ALA A 545 10.22 1.69 -23.00
CA ALA A 545 11.64 1.82 -23.34
C ALA A 545 11.88 2.36 -24.76
N ALA A 546 10.98 2.06 -25.71
CA ALA A 546 11.04 2.55 -27.08
C ALA A 546 10.63 4.03 -27.27
N GLN A 547 10.05 4.70 -26.26
CA GLN A 547 9.45 6.03 -26.41
C GLN A 547 10.50 7.15 -26.37
N LYS A 548 11.03 7.52 -27.54
CA LYS A 548 12.02 8.60 -27.72
C LYS A 548 11.58 10.00 -27.27
N LYS A 549 10.30 10.19 -26.91
CA LYS A 549 9.72 11.46 -26.43
C LYS A 549 9.30 11.46 -24.96
N LEU A 550 9.45 10.33 -24.26
CA LEU A 550 9.02 10.19 -22.87
C LEU A 550 9.83 11.13 -21.97
N GLN A 551 9.14 12.09 -21.34
CA GLN A 551 9.72 13.09 -20.44
C GLN A 551 9.24 12.88 -19.00
N ALA A 552 8.12 12.19 -18.79
CA ALA A 552 7.56 11.95 -17.46
C ALA A 552 7.00 10.54 -17.33
N LEU A 553 7.36 9.85 -16.24
CA LEU A 553 6.94 8.47 -15.98
C LEU A 553 6.50 8.28 -14.51
N LYS A 554 5.29 7.76 -14.33
CA LYS A 554 4.70 7.36 -13.04
C LYS A 554 4.37 5.88 -13.06
N LEU A 555 5.05 5.13 -12.20
CA LEU A 555 4.94 3.67 -12.06
C LEU A 555 4.36 3.34 -10.69
N TYR A 556 3.20 2.68 -10.65
CA TYR A 556 2.77 1.91 -9.48
C TYR A 556 3.10 0.43 -9.71
N ALA A 557 3.77 -0.19 -8.74
CA ALA A 557 4.19 -1.57 -8.80
C ALA A 557 3.79 -2.32 -7.52
N ALA A 558 2.47 -2.52 -7.36
CA ALA A 558 1.89 -3.16 -6.18
C ALA A 558 2.33 -4.62 -5.98
N ASP A 559 2.54 -5.35 -7.09
CA ASP A 559 2.96 -6.75 -7.07
C ASP A 559 4.49 -6.90 -7.14
N ASN A 560 5.03 -8.03 -6.66
CA ASN A 560 6.43 -8.49 -6.86
C ASN A 560 6.81 -8.74 -8.35
N LEU A 561 6.03 -8.23 -9.30
CA LEU A 561 6.23 -8.35 -10.74
C LEU A 561 7.17 -7.29 -11.31
N PHE A 562 7.57 -6.28 -10.52
CA PHE A 562 8.50 -5.24 -10.97
C PHE A 562 9.85 -5.86 -11.37
N ASP A 563 10.50 -6.58 -10.46
CA ASP A 563 11.81 -7.23 -10.67
C ASP A 563 11.80 -8.18 -11.89
N ARG A 564 10.64 -8.77 -12.20
CA ARG A 564 10.43 -9.67 -13.35
C ARG A 564 10.35 -8.94 -14.69
N TYR A 565 9.71 -7.78 -14.76
CA TYR A 565 9.36 -7.11 -16.02
C TYR A 565 10.03 -5.75 -16.25
N ALA A 566 10.63 -5.15 -15.23
CA ALA A 566 11.13 -3.77 -15.31
C ALA A 566 12.42 -3.61 -16.12
N LYS A 567 13.23 -4.66 -16.34
CA LYS A 567 14.55 -4.58 -16.99
C LYS A 567 14.63 -3.66 -18.23
N PRO A 568 13.68 -3.68 -19.20
CA PRO A 568 13.72 -2.77 -20.35
C PRO A 568 13.68 -1.27 -19.96
N LEU A 569 13.03 -0.91 -18.86
CA LEU A 569 12.91 0.47 -18.38
C LEU A 569 14.27 1.06 -17.98
N ALA A 570 15.26 0.24 -17.61
CA ALA A 570 16.62 0.69 -17.29
C ALA A 570 17.34 1.35 -18.51
N THR A 571 16.80 1.21 -19.72
CA THR A 571 17.30 1.90 -20.92
C THR A 571 16.75 3.33 -21.09
N ILE A 572 15.69 3.71 -20.37
CA ILE A 572 15.07 5.04 -20.43
C ILE A 572 16.03 6.08 -19.83
N LYS A 573 16.12 7.25 -20.49
CA LYS A 573 17.02 8.36 -20.13
C LYS A 573 16.30 9.70 -20.26
N ASN A 574 16.90 10.75 -19.71
CA ASN A 574 16.47 12.14 -19.87
C ASN A 574 15.05 12.46 -19.38
N LEU A 575 14.51 11.72 -18.39
CA LEU A 575 13.24 12.09 -17.76
C LEU A 575 13.37 13.42 -17.01
N LYS A 576 12.33 14.25 -17.11
CA LYS A 576 12.12 15.44 -16.27
C LYS A 576 11.33 15.12 -15.01
N HIS A 577 10.45 14.13 -15.04
CA HIS A 577 9.63 13.74 -13.90
C HIS A 577 9.59 12.22 -13.72
N LEU A 578 9.88 11.75 -12.52
CA LEU A 578 9.84 10.34 -12.16
C LEU A 578 9.08 10.15 -10.85
N PHE A 579 8.08 9.28 -10.88
CA PHE A 579 7.32 8.84 -9.71
C PHE A 579 7.38 7.32 -9.68
N ILE A 580 7.93 6.74 -8.61
CA ILE A 580 8.00 5.28 -8.43
C ILE A 580 7.33 4.93 -7.10
N HIS A 581 6.36 4.02 -7.14
CA HIS A 581 5.65 3.51 -5.98
C HIS A 581 5.88 2.00 -5.85
N LEU A 582 6.65 1.62 -4.84
CA LEU A 582 7.28 0.31 -4.61
C LEU A 582 6.90 -0.30 -3.24
N PRO A 583 5.64 -0.71 -3.01
CA PRO A 583 5.17 -1.25 -1.73
C PRO A 583 5.61 -2.69 -1.44
N GLY A 584 6.11 -3.41 -2.45
CA GLY A 584 6.53 -4.82 -2.35
C GLY A 584 7.88 -5.12 -3.00
N TYR A 585 8.69 -4.11 -3.30
CA TYR A 585 9.97 -4.29 -4.02
C TYR A 585 10.99 -4.99 -3.12
N ARG A 586 11.47 -6.16 -3.55
CA ARG A 586 12.43 -6.98 -2.78
C ARG A 586 13.86 -6.88 -3.28
N GLY A 587 14.05 -6.40 -4.52
CA GLY A 587 15.36 -6.26 -5.10
C GLY A 587 16.11 -7.59 -5.18
N GLU A 588 15.45 -8.66 -5.64
CA GLU A 588 16.04 -10.02 -5.63
C GLU A 588 17.25 -10.19 -6.59
N TYR A 589 17.74 -9.10 -7.19
CA TYR A 589 18.86 -8.98 -8.15
C TYR A 589 19.65 -7.66 -7.97
N MET A 590 20.06 -7.30 -6.75
CA MET A 590 20.87 -6.09 -6.49
C MET A 590 22.35 -6.28 -6.85
N ASP A 591 22.70 -6.03 -8.12
CA ASP A 591 24.05 -5.53 -8.44
C ASP A 591 24.09 -4.69 -9.74
N GLU A 592 23.79 -5.29 -10.90
CA GLU A 592 23.69 -4.56 -12.18
C GLU A 592 22.23 -4.26 -12.60
N ASP A 593 21.26 -5.02 -12.09
CA ASP A 593 19.84 -5.02 -12.50
C ASP A 593 18.94 -4.03 -11.71
N ASN A 594 19.51 -3.09 -10.95
CA ASN A 594 18.75 -2.13 -10.12
C ASN A 594 18.04 -1.05 -10.98
N VAL A 595 16.92 -1.44 -11.59
CA VAL A 595 16.12 -0.61 -12.51
C VAL A 595 15.64 0.72 -11.89
N PRO A 596 15.14 0.79 -10.63
CA PRO A 596 14.71 2.05 -10.05
C PRO A 596 15.86 3.07 -9.95
N LEU A 597 17.05 2.63 -9.52
CA LEU A 597 18.23 3.50 -9.47
C LEU A 597 18.74 3.84 -10.88
N ALA A 598 18.72 2.90 -11.81
CA ALA A 598 19.08 3.15 -13.21
C ALA A 598 18.20 4.22 -13.88
N LEU A 599 16.87 4.19 -13.65
CA LEU A 599 15.93 5.20 -14.15
C LEU A 599 16.27 6.62 -13.65
N ILE A 600 16.63 6.74 -12.37
CA ILE A 600 17.05 8.00 -11.74
C ILE A 600 18.39 8.45 -12.33
N LEU A 601 19.41 7.58 -12.31
CA LEU A 601 20.78 7.89 -12.73
C LEU A 601 20.92 8.19 -14.23
N ASN A 602 20.09 7.57 -15.09
CA ASN A 602 20.02 7.89 -16.52
C ASN A 602 19.27 9.20 -16.82
N SER A 603 18.65 9.81 -15.81
CA SER A 603 17.91 11.07 -15.90
C SER A 603 18.54 12.18 -15.04
N ARG A 604 19.71 11.93 -14.43
CA ARG A 604 20.26 12.75 -13.33
C ARG A 604 20.44 14.24 -13.66
N SER A 605 20.74 14.57 -14.92
CA SER A 605 20.94 15.95 -15.39
C SER A 605 19.68 16.62 -15.95
N THR A 606 18.53 15.93 -15.97
CA THR A 606 17.26 16.45 -16.52
C THR A 606 16.10 16.40 -15.53
N LEU A 607 16.21 15.58 -14.48
CA LEU A 607 15.14 15.25 -13.56
C LEU A 607 14.81 16.44 -12.63
N ARG A 608 13.72 17.16 -12.97
CA ARG A 608 13.15 18.28 -12.22
C ARG A 608 12.37 17.84 -10.98
N SER A 609 11.65 16.71 -11.05
CA SER A 609 10.94 16.16 -9.90
C SER A 609 11.12 14.65 -9.73
N LEU A 610 11.48 14.22 -8.53
CA LEU A 610 11.60 12.82 -8.13
C LEU A 610 10.70 12.52 -6.93
N THR A 611 9.74 11.61 -7.12
CA THR A 611 8.94 11.01 -6.05
C THR A 611 9.27 9.53 -5.91
N ILE A 612 9.60 9.12 -4.70
CA ILE A 612 9.79 7.72 -4.31
C ILE A 612 8.83 7.42 -3.16
N GLU A 613 7.93 6.47 -3.38
CA GLU A 613 7.00 5.95 -2.36
C GLU A 613 7.27 4.45 -2.19
N MET A 614 7.39 3.99 -0.95
CA MET A 614 7.90 2.65 -0.63
C MET A 614 7.03 1.94 0.40
N GLY A 615 7.12 0.62 0.45
CA GLY A 615 6.71 -0.15 1.62
C GLY A 615 7.77 0.02 2.72
N SER A 616 7.34 0.07 3.99
CA SER A 616 8.25 0.13 5.13
C SER A 616 9.30 -0.99 5.05
N PHE A 617 10.53 -0.68 5.48
CA PHE A 617 11.69 -1.59 5.48
C PHE A 617 12.29 -1.94 4.09
N GLN A 618 12.21 -1.08 3.06
CA GLN A 618 12.64 -1.42 1.68
C GLN A 618 13.60 -0.43 0.97
N SER A 619 14.26 0.49 1.68
CA SER A 619 15.10 1.56 1.09
C SER A 619 16.45 1.13 0.48
N GLU A 620 16.85 -0.14 0.66
CA GLU A 620 18.19 -0.68 0.29
C GLU A 620 18.65 -0.31 -1.14
N PHE A 621 17.75 -0.24 -2.11
CA PHE A 621 18.09 0.03 -3.52
C PHE A 621 18.80 1.39 -3.74
N LEU A 622 18.58 2.37 -2.85
CA LEU A 622 19.22 3.69 -2.91
C LEU A 622 20.63 3.69 -2.31
N GLU A 623 20.99 2.73 -1.46
CA GLU A 623 22.32 2.68 -0.83
C GLU A 623 23.41 2.31 -1.86
N TYR A 624 23.03 1.62 -2.93
CA TYR A 624 23.86 1.35 -4.11
C TYR A 624 24.18 2.61 -4.95
N TRP A 625 23.72 3.81 -4.55
CA TRP A 625 23.95 5.06 -5.29
C TRP A 625 25.41 5.28 -5.65
N GLU A 626 26.34 5.15 -4.69
CA GLU A 626 27.76 5.39 -4.97
C GLU A 626 28.34 4.38 -5.97
N LYS A 627 27.95 3.10 -5.87
CA LYS A 627 28.39 2.01 -6.77
C LYS A 627 27.92 2.23 -8.21
N MET A 628 26.66 2.65 -8.41
CA MET A 628 26.09 2.83 -9.75
C MET A 628 26.34 4.23 -10.33
N ALA A 629 26.38 5.29 -9.51
CA ALA A 629 26.57 6.65 -9.99
C ALA A 629 27.97 6.89 -10.56
N ASN A 630 28.99 6.16 -10.06
CA ASN A 630 30.41 6.25 -10.45
C ASN A 630 30.98 7.69 -10.42
N SER A 631 30.40 8.53 -9.55
CA SER A 631 30.59 9.98 -9.57
C SER A 631 31.74 10.42 -8.65
N LYS A 632 32.95 10.50 -9.21
CA LYS A 632 34.14 11.08 -8.54
C LYS A 632 34.08 12.61 -8.35
N SER A 633 32.97 13.24 -8.70
CA SER A 633 32.75 14.69 -8.57
C SER A 633 32.40 15.09 -7.14
N SER A 634 32.86 16.27 -6.70
CA SER A 634 32.41 16.90 -5.46
C SER A 634 31.00 17.53 -5.56
N LYS A 635 30.44 17.65 -6.76
CA LYS A 635 29.08 18.18 -6.98
C LYS A 635 28.01 17.10 -6.76
N HIS A 636 26.79 17.55 -6.41
CA HIS A 636 25.61 16.71 -6.34
C HIS A 636 25.25 16.14 -7.73
N ASP A 637 24.71 14.92 -7.76
CA ASP A 637 24.45 14.20 -9.02
C ASP A 637 23.13 14.60 -9.71
N LEU A 638 22.09 14.99 -8.96
CA LEU A 638 20.77 15.38 -9.47
C LEU A 638 20.70 16.89 -9.79
N THR A 639 21.57 17.35 -10.69
CA THR A 639 21.83 18.78 -10.97
C THR A 639 20.65 19.63 -11.47
N ALA A 640 19.52 19.03 -11.81
CA ALA A 640 18.32 19.73 -12.31
C ALA A 640 17.10 19.62 -11.36
N LEU A 641 17.29 19.04 -10.16
CA LEU A 641 16.19 18.70 -9.27
C LEU A 641 15.64 19.93 -8.54
N GLU A 642 14.34 20.17 -8.68
CA GLU A 642 13.61 21.25 -8.01
C GLU A 642 12.58 20.71 -7.02
N SER A 643 12.18 19.45 -7.13
CA SER A 643 11.13 18.84 -6.29
C SER A 643 11.52 17.42 -5.88
N PHE A 644 11.59 17.16 -4.58
CA PHE A 644 11.90 15.82 -4.03
C PHE A 644 10.81 15.35 -3.06
N ARG A 645 10.39 14.09 -3.21
CA ARG A 645 9.51 13.40 -2.26
C ARG A 645 10.02 12.01 -1.94
N LEU A 646 10.05 11.68 -0.65
CA LEU A 646 10.36 10.34 -0.12
C LEU A 646 9.34 9.94 0.96
N THR A 647 8.84 8.71 0.92
CA THR A 647 7.94 8.15 1.96
C THR A 647 8.05 6.62 2.01
N GLY A 648 7.92 6.03 3.20
CA GLY A 648 8.05 4.59 3.45
C GLY A 648 9.50 4.09 3.51
N ALA A 649 10.49 4.97 3.42
CA ALA A 649 11.91 4.61 3.50
C ALA A 649 12.38 4.48 4.95
N SER A 650 13.23 3.48 5.19
CA SER A 650 14.05 3.34 6.40
C SER A 650 15.33 4.18 6.25
N ILE A 651 15.70 4.97 7.26
CA ILE A 651 16.89 5.83 7.20
C ILE A 651 18.11 5.11 7.81
N GLY A 652 18.95 4.56 6.94
CA GLY A 652 20.30 4.10 7.27
C GLY A 652 21.38 5.14 6.91
N ASP A 653 22.59 4.96 7.44
CA ASP A 653 23.77 5.76 7.07
C ASP A 653 24.03 5.74 5.56
N GLY A 654 23.83 4.58 4.90
CA GLY A 654 23.97 4.41 3.47
C GLY A 654 23.02 5.32 2.69
N LEU A 655 21.72 5.30 3.03
CA LEU A 655 20.73 6.20 2.45
C LEU A 655 21.06 7.68 2.72
N VAL A 656 21.45 8.05 3.94
CA VAL A 656 21.81 9.45 4.26
C VAL A 656 23.03 9.90 3.44
N LYS A 657 24.02 9.03 3.24
CA LYS A 657 25.19 9.28 2.39
C LYS A 657 24.82 9.39 0.91
N ALA A 658 23.94 8.51 0.42
CA ALA A 658 23.40 8.56 -0.93
C ALA A 658 22.64 9.88 -1.18
N LEU A 659 21.76 10.30 -0.28
CA LEU A 659 21.01 11.55 -0.38
C LEU A 659 21.93 12.78 -0.35
N LYS A 660 22.93 12.82 0.55
CA LYS A 660 24.01 13.83 0.58
C LYS A 660 24.70 13.99 -0.78
N LYS A 661 25.03 12.88 -1.44
CA LYS A 661 25.70 12.85 -2.74
C LYS A 661 24.75 13.14 -3.91
N ALA A 662 23.49 12.74 -3.80
CA ALA A 662 22.49 12.88 -4.86
C ALA A 662 21.94 14.31 -4.98
N ILE A 663 21.57 14.95 -3.86
CA ILE A 663 20.65 16.10 -3.84
C ILE A 663 21.32 17.36 -3.27
N ASP A 664 21.24 18.46 -4.02
CA ASP A 664 21.41 19.81 -3.48
C ASP A 664 20.09 20.23 -2.82
N PHE A 665 20.00 20.10 -1.49
CA PHE A 665 18.73 20.35 -0.79
C PHE A 665 18.35 21.84 -0.75
N VAL A 666 19.30 22.78 -0.85
CA VAL A 666 19.00 24.22 -0.82
C VAL A 666 18.62 24.76 -2.20
N ALA A 667 18.98 24.07 -3.27
CA ALA A 667 18.50 24.35 -4.63
C ALA A 667 17.03 23.96 -4.86
N LEU A 668 16.47 23.02 -4.07
CA LEU A 668 15.07 22.57 -4.17
C LEU A 668 14.07 23.72 -3.96
N LYS A 669 12.93 23.65 -4.66
CA LYS A 669 11.74 24.49 -4.45
C LYS A 669 10.67 23.79 -3.63
N GLU A 670 10.56 22.46 -3.76
CA GLU A 670 9.60 21.61 -3.04
C GLU A 670 10.28 20.39 -2.40
N LEU A 671 10.06 20.19 -1.11
CA LEU A 671 10.55 19.03 -0.36
C LEU A 671 9.39 18.39 0.41
N LYS A 672 9.15 17.08 0.23
CA LYS A 672 8.23 16.32 1.08
C LYS A 672 8.86 15.04 1.64
N PHE A 673 8.87 14.94 2.97
CA PHE A 673 9.02 13.66 3.66
C PHE A 673 7.66 13.20 4.17
N GLY A 674 7.23 12.01 3.74
CA GLY A 674 6.11 11.30 4.36
C GLY A 674 6.56 10.57 5.62
N TYR A 675 5.86 9.49 5.99
CA TYR A 675 6.34 8.60 7.05
C TYR A 675 7.71 8.01 6.66
N LEU A 676 8.63 7.96 7.62
CA LEU A 676 9.98 7.39 7.52
C LEU A 676 10.23 6.60 8.79
N SER A 677 10.89 5.43 8.68
CA SER A 677 11.30 4.61 9.84
C SER A 677 12.80 4.74 10.07
N ASP A 678 13.24 4.39 11.29
CA ASP A 678 14.65 4.22 11.71
C ASP A 678 15.51 5.50 11.63
N ASN A 679 16.36 5.76 12.63
CA ASN A 679 17.34 6.88 12.70
C ASN A 679 16.89 8.26 12.16
N VAL A 680 15.59 8.58 12.14
CA VAL A 680 15.04 9.71 11.36
C VAL A 680 15.70 11.05 11.73
N LYS A 681 16.09 11.20 13.01
CA LYS A 681 16.86 12.33 13.53
C LYS A 681 18.15 12.60 12.74
N LEU A 682 18.89 11.58 12.29
CA LEU A 682 20.14 11.70 11.54
C LEU A 682 19.97 12.45 10.20
N LEU A 683 18.84 12.25 9.54
CA LEU A 683 18.48 12.96 8.31
C LEU A 683 18.17 14.43 8.61
N PHE A 684 17.36 14.71 9.65
CA PHE A 684 17.00 16.08 10.01
C PHE A 684 18.18 16.87 10.59
N ASP A 685 19.02 16.28 11.44
CA ASP A 685 20.28 16.89 11.93
C ASP A 685 21.19 17.32 10.77
N HIS A 686 21.27 16.50 9.72
CA HIS A 686 22.01 16.85 8.51
C HIS A 686 21.36 18.00 7.72
N LEU A 687 20.03 18.02 7.58
CA LEU A 687 19.31 19.10 6.92
C LEU A 687 19.44 20.41 7.71
N CYS A 688 19.34 20.37 9.05
CA CYS A 688 19.63 21.49 9.94
C CYS A 688 21.02 22.08 9.67
N ASP A 689 22.05 21.24 9.58
CA ASP A 689 23.43 21.66 9.30
C ASP A 689 23.57 22.33 7.93
N VAL A 690 22.99 21.72 6.87
CA VAL A 690 23.02 22.26 5.50
C VAL A 690 22.33 23.62 5.41
N PHE A 691 21.10 23.73 5.90
CA PHE A 691 20.33 24.98 5.80
C PHE A 691 20.87 26.06 6.74
N SER A 692 21.30 25.70 7.95
CA SER A 692 21.99 26.63 8.86
C SER A 692 23.28 27.18 8.25
N LYS A 693 24.08 26.35 7.57
CA LYS A 693 25.29 26.81 6.86
C LYS A 693 24.94 27.71 5.68
N ALA A 694 23.94 27.35 4.87
CA ALA A 694 23.50 28.17 3.75
C ALA A 694 23.01 29.54 4.22
N HIS A 695 22.12 29.59 5.21
CA HIS A 695 21.59 30.82 5.81
C HIS A 695 22.69 31.69 6.42
N LYS A 696 23.59 31.12 7.24
CA LYS A 696 24.74 31.84 7.82
C LYS A 696 25.72 32.41 6.76
N ASN A 697 25.86 31.72 5.64
CA ASN A 697 26.74 32.12 4.54
C ASN A 697 26.05 33.02 3.50
N ASN A 698 24.79 33.46 3.72
CA ASN A 698 23.95 34.15 2.74
C ASN A 698 23.84 33.41 1.38
N THR A 699 23.95 32.08 1.40
CA THR A 699 23.72 31.23 0.22
C THR A 699 22.22 31.18 -0.05
N LYS A 700 21.81 31.38 -1.30
CA LYS A 700 20.40 31.41 -1.67
C LYS A 700 19.73 30.05 -1.44
N ILE A 701 18.78 30.01 -0.52
CA ILE A 701 17.86 28.89 -0.32
C ILE A 701 16.64 29.12 -1.23
N ASN A 702 16.29 28.11 -2.04
CA ASN A 702 15.14 28.14 -2.96
C ASN A 702 13.87 27.52 -2.35
N LEU A 703 13.97 26.86 -1.19
CA LEU A 703 12.91 26.02 -0.65
C LEU A 703 11.74 26.87 -0.16
N GLY A 704 10.65 26.88 -0.95
CA GLY A 704 9.40 27.57 -0.63
C GLY A 704 8.31 26.62 -0.13
N ASN A 705 8.29 25.37 -0.59
CA ASN A 705 7.22 24.41 -0.27
C ASN A 705 7.78 23.24 0.53
N LEU A 706 7.47 23.17 1.82
CA LEU A 706 7.88 22.07 2.70
C LEU A 706 6.67 21.27 3.19
N SER A 707 6.81 19.95 3.21
CA SER A 707 5.84 19.07 3.88
C SER A 707 6.53 17.95 4.64
N LEU A 708 6.18 17.78 5.91
CA LEU A 708 6.79 16.80 6.81
C LEU A 708 5.69 15.98 7.49
N ASN A 709 5.85 14.66 7.53
CA ASN A 709 5.22 13.87 8.58
C ASN A 709 5.93 14.17 9.90
N MET A 710 5.22 14.82 10.81
CA MET A 710 5.69 15.17 12.16
C MET A 710 5.57 13.99 13.12
N GLY A 711 4.64 13.06 12.85
CA GLY A 711 4.48 11.81 13.59
C GLY A 711 5.76 10.99 13.74
N THR A 712 5.72 10.08 14.72
CA THR A 712 6.83 9.21 15.11
C THR A 712 6.34 7.78 15.18
N ASP A 713 7.23 6.82 14.90
CA ASP A 713 6.88 5.40 15.04
C ASP A 713 6.80 5.02 16.52
N ALA A 714 5.58 4.99 17.05
CA ALA A 714 5.32 4.77 18.47
C ALA A 714 5.67 3.35 18.95
N LEU A 715 5.96 2.41 18.04
CA LEU A 715 6.29 1.02 18.34
C LEU A 715 7.80 0.79 18.48
N MET A 716 8.63 1.68 17.94
CA MET A 716 10.07 1.44 17.72
C MET A 716 11.00 2.49 18.36
N SER A 717 10.49 3.37 19.23
CA SER A 717 11.30 4.44 19.86
C SER A 717 10.69 4.87 21.19
N THR A 718 11.53 5.16 22.19
CA THR A 718 11.10 5.67 23.50
C THR A 718 10.52 7.10 23.38
N PRO A 719 9.67 7.56 24.33
CA PRO A 719 9.12 8.92 24.30
C PRO A 719 10.20 10.04 24.21
N GLY A 720 11.39 9.82 24.78
CA GLY A 720 12.50 10.75 24.66
C GLY A 720 13.09 10.81 23.25
N GLU A 721 13.23 9.67 22.57
CA GLU A 721 13.68 9.61 21.18
C GLU A 721 12.62 10.16 20.21
N GLN A 722 11.34 9.87 20.46
CA GLN A 722 10.22 10.47 19.72
C GLN A 722 10.25 12.00 19.83
N GLN A 723 10.41 12.55 21.04
CA GLN A 723 10.51 13.99 21.25
C GLN A 723 11.77 14.58 20.59
N ALA A 724 12.91 13.90 20.62
CA ALA A 724 14.14 14.33 19.95
C ALA A 724 14.04 14.30 18.41
N ILE A 725 13.28 13.36 17.85
CA ILE A 725 12.93 13.32 16.42
C ILE A 725 12.04 14.51 16.07
N VAL A 726 10.96 14.76 16.82
CA VAL A 726 10.08 15.93 16.62
C VAL A 726 10.87 17.23 16.72
N ASP A 727 11.77 17.36 17.70
CA ASP A 727 12.57 18.58 17.87
C ASP A 727 13.58 18.77 16.74
N SER A 728 14.22 17.71 16.22
CA SER A 728 15.06 17.83 15.02
C SER A 728 14.28 18.29 13.77
N LYS A 729 12.99 17.93 13.64
CA LYS A 729 12.11 18.44 12.57
C LYS A 729 11.77 19.92 12.77
N ILE A 730 11.60 20.37 14.02
CA ILE A 730 11.35 21.78 14.38
C ILE A 730 12.60 22.63 14.13
N ASP A 731 13.78 22.16 14.56
CA ASP A 731 15.07 22.81 14.32
C ASP A 731 15.35 22.96 12.82
N PHE A 732 14.97 21.97 12.01
CA PHE A 732 15.10 22.06 10.55
C PHE A 732 14.25 23.19 9.97
N ILE A 733 12.96 23.29 10.34
CA ILE A 733 12.09 24.42 9.93
C ILE A 733 12.71 25.75 10.38
N SER A 734 13.15 25.83 11.63
CA SER A 734 13.75 27.02 12.24
C SER A 734 15.10 27.44 11.59
N SER A 735 15.81 26.53 10.93
CA SER A 735 17.15 26.80 10.37
C SER A 735 17.18 27.78 9.19
N PHE A 736 16.03 28.11 8.60
CA PHE A 736 15.88 29.06 7.49
C PHE A 736 14.55 29.84 7.57
N ASP A 737 14.23 30.67 6.57
CA ASP A 737 13.09 31.60 6.59
C ASP A 737 12.24 31.60 5.29
N THR A 738 12.68 30.94 4.22
CA THR A 738 12.15 31.11 2.84
C THR A 738 10.79 30.46 2.51
N LEU A 739 10.09 29.83 3.45
CA LEU A 739 8.86 29.09 3.14
C LEU A 739 7.68 29.99 2.72
N THR A 740 7.01 29.59 1.65
CA THR A 740 5.73 30.10 1.15
C THR A 740 4.58 29.12 1.40
N SER A 741 4.86 27.84 1.63
CA SER A 741 3.88 26.80 1.98
C SER A 741 4.49 25.78 2.94
N LEU A 742 3.80 25.49 4.05
CA LEU A 742 4.17 24.48 5.03
C LEU A 742 3.01 23.50 5.27
N THR A 743 3.30 22.21 5.36
CA THR A 743 2.32 21.17 5.69
C THR A 743 2.90 20.16 6.67
N LEU A 744 2.34 20.13 7.87
CA LEU A 744 2.69 19.23 8.95
C LEU A 744 1.63 18.12 9.01
N ASP A 745 1.97 16.94 8.51
CA ASP A 745 1.12 15.74 8.63
C ASP A 745 1.36 15.08 10.00
N ASP A 746 0.29 14.74 10.72
CA ASP A 746 0.30 13.93 11.95
C ASP A 746 1.12 14.52 13.11
N TYR A 747 1.01 15.84 13.33
CA TYR A 747 1.67 16.52 14.45
C TYR A 747 0.98 16.23 15.80
N GLY A 748 1.78 15.98 16.83
CA GLY A 748 1.37 16.12 18.22
C GLY A 748 0.25 15.17 18.66
N GLN A 749 0.38 13.87 18.38
CA GLN A 749 -0.46 12.88 19.06
C GLN A 749 0.05 12.66 20.49
N TYR A 750 -0.86 12.61 21.47
CA TYR A 750 -0.55 12.54 22.90
C TYR A 750 -1.49 11.56 23.62
N SER A 751 -1.08 10.93 24.74
CA SER A 751 -1.91 9.89 25.39
C SER A 751 -3.27 10.43 25.86
N GLU A 752 -4.31 9.60 25.76
CA GLU A 752 -5.65 9.88 26.29
C GLU A 752 -5.68 10.17 27.80
N ASP A 753 -4.67 9.70 28.56
CA ASP A 753 -4.48 10.00 29.99
C ASP A 753 -4.28 11.49 30.27
N ILE A 754 -3.75 12.24 29.28
CA ILE A 754 -3.45 13.65 29.43
C ILE A 754 -4.75 14.44 29.21
N THR A 755 -5.35 14.87 30.31
CA THR A 755 -6.65 15.58 30.33
C THR A 755 -6.61 16.98 29.74
N VAL A 756 -5.42 17.57 29.57
CA VAL A 756 -5.22 18.93 29.04
C VAL A 756 -4.65 18.86 27.62
N ASN A 757 -5.30 19.53 26.67
CA ASN A 757 -4.77 19.73 25.32
C ASN A 757 -3.40 20.45 25.39
N PRO A 758 -2.31 19.87 24.86
CA PRO A 758 -0.97 20.46 24.97
C PRO A 758 -0.72 21.65 24.02
N ASP A 759 -1.60 21.85 23.02
CA ASP A 759 -1.49 22.88 21.98
C ASP A 759 -0.17 22.81 21.16
N LEU A 760 0.03 23.74 20.24
CA LEU A 760 1.25 23.82 19.43
C LEU A 760 2.47 24.15 20.30
N LYS A 761 3.50 23.29 20.29
CA LYS A 761 4.74 23.51 21.05
C LYS A 761 5.36 24.86 20.67
N ASN A 762 5.66 25.72 21.64
CA ASN A 762 6.12 27.09 21.36
C ASN A 762 7.35 27.15 20.44
N SER A 763 8.29 26.20 20.51
CA SER A 763 9.41 26.15 19.56
C SER A 763 8.97 25.98 18.10
N LEU A 764 7.92 25.18 17.85
CA LEU A 764 7.31 25.04 16.52
C LEU A 764 6.51 26.28 16.13
N LEU A 765 5.80 26.92 17.07
CA LEU A 765 5.12 28.20 16.80
C LEU A 765 6.14 29.27 16.33
N GLN A 766 7.26 29.44 17.05
CA GLN A 766 8.31 30.38 16.64
C GLN A 766 8.96 29.99 15.30
N ALA A 767 9.21 28.69 15.06
CA ALA A 767 9.74 28.20 13.79
C ALA A 767 8.80 28.49 12.59
N ILE A 768 7.48 28.37 12.78
CA ILE A 768 6.48 28.73 11.77
C ILE A 768 6.45 30.24 11.55
N LEU A 769 6.42 31.04 12.63
CA LEU A 769 6.33 32.51 12.56
C LEU A 769 7.56 33.17 11.93
N LYS A 770 8.72 32.49 11.91
CA LYS A 770 9.92 32.94 11.18
C LYS A 770 9.67 33.09 9.66
N HIS A 771 8.66 32.42 9.11
CA HIS A 771 8.32 32.46 7.69
C HIS A 771 7.30 33.57 7.36
N GLU A 772 7.73 34.84 7.38
CA GLU A 772 6.86 36.00 7.06
C GLU A 772 6.18 35.93 5.67
N ASN A 773 6.73 35.11 4.76
CA ASN A 773 6.22 34.90 3.40
C ASN A 773 5.25 33.70 3.29
N LEU A 774 4.88 33.06 4.40
CA LEU A 774 4.04 31.86 4.39
C LEU A 774 2.61 32.17 3.95
N THR A 775 2.28 31.75 2.73
CA THR A 775 0.93 31.90 2.15
C THR A 775 -0.01 30.75 2.47
N LYS A 776 0.53 29.59 2.88
CA LYS A 776 -0.23 28.38 3.19
C LYS A 776 0.34 27.67 4.41
N LEU A 777 -0.50 27.45 5.41
CA LEU A 777 -0.17 26.62 6.58
C LEU A 777 -1.21 25.51 6.70
N LYS A 778 -0.74 24.26 6.76
CA LYS A 778 -1.57 23.09 7.01
C LYS A 778 -1.00 22.28 8.17
N ILE A 779 -1.85 22.00 9.15
CA ILE A 779 -1.59 21.03 10.23
C ILE A 779 -2.69 19.99 10.09
N SER A 780 -2.36 18.89 9.43
CA SER A 780 -3.29 17.88 8.91
C SER A 780 -3.08 16.55 9.63
N TYR A 781 -4.13 15.78 9.85
CA TYR A 781 -4.10 14.54 10.63
C TYR A 781 -4.70 13.41 9.77
N ARG A 782 -4.02 12.28 9.66
CA ARG A 782 -4.38 11.17 8.75
C ARG A 782 -5.01 9.98 9.45
N GLY A 783 -4.87 9.91 10.77
CA GLY A 783 -5.42 8.87 11.64
C GLY A 783 -4.99 9.11 13.08
N ILE A 784 -5.65 8.44 14.03
CA ILE A 784 -5.34 8.51 15.46
C ILE A 784 -4.79 7.15 15.90
N VAL A 785 -3.69 7.13 16.65
CA VAL A 785 -3.17 5.91 17.29
C VAL A 785 -4.10 5.53 18.45
N SER A 786 -4.47 4.26 18.58
CA SER A 786 -5.34 3.77 19.66
C SER A 786 -4.78 4.14 21.04
N GLY A 787 -5.54 4.86 21.86
CA GLY A 787 -5.08 5.38 23.15
C GLY A 787 -4.43 6.77 23.10
N TYR A 788 -4.45 7.45 21.95
CA TYR A 788 -3.95 8.81 21.77
C TYR A 788 -5.03 9.78 21.30
N ARG A 789 -4.77 11.08 21.45
CA ARG A 789 -5.56 12.21 20.90
C ARG A 789 -4.68 13.10 20.05
N ASN A 790 -5.28 13.75 19.06
CA ASN A 790 -4.61 14.79 18.27
C ASN A 790 -4.54 16.09 19.07
N THR A 791 -3.40 16.80 19.04
CA THR A 791 -3.30 18.18 19.52
C THR A 791 -4.27 19.09 18.77
N CYS A 792 -5.16 19.76 19.50
CA CYS A 792 -6.04 20.82 18.99
C CYS A 792 -5.35 22.18 19.13
N LEU A 793 -5.63 23.12 18.23
CA LEU A 793 -5.17 24.51 18.40
C LEU A 793 -6.13 25.32 19.28
N GLU A 794 -5.57 26.00 20.29
CA GLU A 794 -6.31 26.95 21.13
C GLU A 794 -6.52 28.31 20.43
N PRO A 795 -7.53 29.11 20.82
CA PRO A 795 -7.78 30.44 20.25
C PRO A 795 -6.56 31.39 20.29
N VAL A 796 -5.73 31.28 21.33
CA VAL A 796 -4.49 32.07 21.48
C VAL A 796 -3.47 31.72 20.38
N THR A 797 -3.26 30.43 20.11
CA THR A 797 -2.33 29.95 19.08
C THR A 797 -2.85 30.24 17.68
N VAL A 798 -4.16 30.10 17.45
CA VAL A 798 -4.82 30.54 16.21
C VAL A 798 -4.64 32.05 16.00
N ALA A 799 -4.81 32.87 17.03
CA ALA A 799 -4.57 34.31 16.95
C ALA A 799 -3.10 34.66 16.69
N ALA A 800 -2.15 33.96 17.33
CA ALA A 800 -0.72 34.17 17.13
C ALA A 800 -0.29 33.88 15.69
N LEU A 801 -0.76 32.76 15.11
CA LEU A 801 -0.50 32.38 13.72
C LEU A 801 -1.12 33.39 12.74
N ILE A 802 -2.36 33.84 12.97
CA ILE A 802 -3.05 34.78 12.08
C ILE A 802 -2.42 36.17 12.11
N ASN A 803 -2.05 36.67 13.29
CA ASN A 803 -1.45 37.99 13.44
C ASN A 803 0.03 38.01 12.99
N GLY A 804 0.74 36.89 13.15
CA GLY A 804 2.17 36.78 12.83
C GLY A 804 2.49 36.33 11.41
N LEU A 805 1.51 35.84 10.62
CA LEU A 805 1.71 35.41 9.23
C LEU A 805 0.94 36.35 8.27
N PRO A 806 1.47 37.55 7.96
CA PRO A 806 0.72 38.61 7.28
C PRO A 806 0.30 38.29 5.83
N LYS A 807 0.82 37.21 5.23
CA LYS A 807 0.51 36.76 3.87
C LYS A 807 -0.32 35.47 3.82
N LEU A 808 -0.83 34.98 4.95
CA LEU A 808 -1.51 33.69 5.05
C LEU A 808 -2.85 33.67 4.31
N THR A 809 -2.89 33.00 3.15
CA THR A 809 -4.08 32.88 2.27
C THR A 809 -4.88 31.59 2.47
N GLU A 810 -4.24 30.51 2.93
CA GLU A 810 -4.88 29.23 3.22
C GLU A 810 -4.42 28.72 4.59
N PHE A 811 -5.36 28.41 5.49
CA PHE A 811 -5.07 27.84 6.80
C PHE A 811 -5.91 26.58 7.07
N GLU A 812 -5.25 25.49 7.46
CA GLU A 812 -5.87 24.21 7.80
C GLU A 812 -5.32 23.69 9.14
N PHE A 813 -6.19 23.33 10.07
CA PHE A 813 -5.85 22.90 11.43
C PHE A 813 -7.00 22.16 12.12
N LEU A 814 -6.70 21.45 13.21
CA LEU A 814 -7.69 20.90 14.14
C LEU A 814 -8.02 21.95 15.23
N PRO A 815 -9.26 22.49 15.31
CA PRO A 815 -9.63 23.47 16.32
C PRO A 815 -9.94 22.82 17.68
N GLN A 816 -9.73 23.54 18.78
CA GLN A 816 -10.30 23.16 20.07
C GLN A 816 -11.84 23.21 20.00
N SER A 817 -12.48 22.04 20.02
CA SER A 817 -13.90 21.85 19.70
C SER A 817 -14.86 22.59 20.65
N THR A 818 -14.47 22.81 21.91
CA THR A 818 -15.27 23.59 22.87
C THR A 818 -15.18 25.11 22.69
N LYS A 819 -14.29 25.61 21.82
CA LYS A 819 -14.01 27.05 21.63
C LYS A 819 -14.19 27.56 20.20
N LEU A 820 -14.93 26.81 19.36
CA LEU A 820 -15.13 27.13 17.93
C LEU A 820 -15.58 28.57 17.67
N GLU A 821 -16.40 29.17 18.53
CA GLU A 821 -16.85 30.56 18.35
C GLU A 821 -15.71 31.57 18.55
N GLU A 822 -14.85 31.38 19.56
CA GLU A 822 -13.65 32.20 19.77
C GLU A 822 -12.65 32.04 18.62
N ILE A 823 -12.42 30.80 18.19
CA ILE A 823 -11.58 30.47 17.03
C ILE A 823 -12.12 31.15 15.77
N GLY A 824 -13.44 31.17 15.56
CA GLY A 824 -14.09 31.87 14.44
C GLY A 824 -13.83 33.38 14.43
N LYS A 825 -13.86 34.03 15.61
CA LYS A 825 -13.54 35.46 15.76
C LYS A 825 -12.07 35.75 15.45
N MET A 826 -11.16 34.84 15.81
CA MET A 826 -9.74 34.96 15.45
C MET A 826 -9.53 34.73 13.95
N VAL A 827 -10.12 33.67 13.37
CA VAL A 827 -10.07 33.34 11.94
C VAL A 827 -10.53 34.51 11.07
N ALA A 828 -11.62 35.18 11.44
CA ALA A 828 -12.11 36.35 10.73
C ALA A 828 -11.08 37.49 10.65
N ARG A 829 -10.06 37.58 11.54
CA ARG A 829 -9.04 38.65 11.56
C ARG A 829 -7.93 38.46 10.51
N GLY A 830 -7.88 37.33 9.81
CA GLY A 830 -6.91 37.09 8.73
C GLY A 830 -7.15 38.00 7.52
N HIS A 831 -6.36 39.06 7.39
CA HIS A 831 -6.51 40.07 6.33
C HIS A 831 -6.32 39.51 4.90
N GLU A 832 -5.37 38.60 4.71
CA GLU A 832 -5.11 37.92 3.42
C GLU A 832 -5.80 36.55 3.30
N LEU A 833 -6.54 36.11 4.33
CA LEU A 833 -7.06 34.76 4.42
C LEU A 833 -8.22 34.54 3.44
N THR A 834 -8.07 33.59 2.52
CA THR A 834 -9.05 33.30 1.45
C THR A 834 -9.80 31.98 1.65
N ALA A 835 -9.11 30.98 2.20
CA ALA A 835 -9.68 29.67 2.47
C ALA A 835 -9.27 29.14 3.85
N VAL A 836 -10.26 28.61 4.57
CA VAL A 836 -10.06 27.98 5.88
C VAL A 836 -10.63 26.57 5.85
N THR A 837 -9.90 25.61 6.43
CA THR A 837 -10.36 24.22 6.57
C THR A 837 -10.14 23.76 7.99
N LEU A 838 -11.21 23.45 8.71
CA LEU A 838 -11.13 22.72 9.97
C LEU A 838 -10.97 21.24 9.65
N VAL A 839 -9.95 20.60 10.21
CA VAL A 839 -9.90 19.14 10.32
C VAL A 839 -10.60 18.78 11.62
N THR A 840 -11.58 17.89 11.60
CA THR A 840 -12.31 17.44 12.80
C THR A 840 -12.10 15.95 13.04
N GLY A 841 -11.69 15.18 12.00
CA GLY A 841 -11.13 13.84 12.17
C GLY A 841 -12.07 12.83 12.82
N GLY A 842 -13.38 13.01 12.67
CA GLY A 842 -14.39 12.18 13.30
C GLY A 842 -14.65 12.47 14.79
N SER A 843 -14.10 13.55 15.36
CA SER A 843 -14.24 13.89 16.79
C SER A 843 -15.66 14.27 17.26
N TRP A 844 -16.66 14.17 16.39
CA TRP A 844 -18.05 14.54 16.62
C TRP A 844 -18.92 13.34 16.25
N SER A 845 -19.66 12.83 17.23
CA SER A 845 -20.29 11.50 17.25
C SER A 845 -21.31 11.22 16.14
N THR A 846 -21.81 12.25 15.46
CA THR A 846 -22.73 12.13 14.33
C THR A 846 -22.41 13.15 13.22
N PRO A 847 -22.74 12.85 11.94
CA PRO A 847 -22.68 13.82 10.85
C PRO A 847 -23.50 15.09 11.10
N GLU A 848 -24.60 14.98 11.85
CA GLU A 848 -25.50 16.07 12.24
C GLU A 848 -24.82 17.02 13.24
N GLU A 849 -24.17 16.49 14.28
CA GLU A 849 -23.35 17.26 15.22
C GLU A 849 -22.18 17.95 14.51
N ASN A 850 -21.53 17.24 13.57
CA ASN A 850 -20.47 17.81 12.74
C ASN A 850 -20.96 19.00 11.92
N TYR A 851 -22.10 18.86 11.23
CA TYR A 851 -22.69 19.93 10.44
C TYR A 851 -23.09 21.15 11.29
N GLU A 852 -23.69 20.94 12.47
CA GLU A 852 -24.08 22.06 13.36
C GLU A 852 -22.87 22.74 14.02
N ALA A 853 -21.87 21.98 14.50
CA ALA A 853 -20.64 22.55 15.07
C ALA A 853 -19.87 23.40 14.02
N SER A 854 -19.76 22.88 12.81
CA SER A 854 -19.15 23.59 11.68
C SER A 854 -19.96 24.82 11.25
N THR A 855 -21.29 24.73 11.28
CA THR A 855 -22.18 25.87 10.99
C THR A 855 -22.08 26.95 12.06
N LYS A 856 -21.89 26.61 13.35
CA LYS A 856 -21.59 27.58 14.42
C LYS A 856 -20.27 28.32 14.18
N PHE A 857 -19.21 27.60 13.79
CA PHE A 857 -17.94 28.21 13.42
C PHE A 857 -18.10 29.19 12.24
N LEU A 858 -18.73 28.75 11.14
CA LEU A 858 -19.01 29.60 9.97
C LEU A 858 -19.84 30.84 10.34
N ARG A 859 -20.84 30.67 11.20
CA ARG A 859 -21.68 31.76 11.72
C ARG A 859 -20.87 32.76 12.55
N SER A 860 -19.93 32.30 13.39
CA SER A 860 -19.03 33.17 14.16
C SER A 860 -18.11 34.01 13.24
N VAL A 861 -17.48 33.36 12.25
CA VAL A 861 -16.66 34.06 11.23
C VAL A 861 -17.49 35.12 10.49
N ALA A 862 -18.72 34.79 10.09
CA ALA A 862 -19.61 35.74 9.43
C ALA A 862 -20.04 36.90 10.36
N HIS A 863 -20.32 36.63 11.64
CA HIS A 863 -20.74 37.63 12.61
C HIS A 863 -19.65 38.67 12.89
N GLU A 864 -18.43 38.23 13.20
CA GLU A 864 -17.28 39.11 13.48
C GLU A 864 -16.93 39.98 12.26
N VAL A 865 -17.13 39.51 11.02
CA VAL A 865 -16.94 40.34 9.82
C VAL A 865 -18.12 41.31 9.60
N LEU A 866 -19.37 40.89 9.83
CA LEU A 866 -20.55 41.75 9.64
C LEU A 866 -20.60 42.91 10.66
N GLU A 867 -20.11 42.72 11.89
CA GLU A 867 -20.08 43.75 12.93
C GLU A 867 -18.90 44.72 12.83
N ARG A 868 -17.87 44.40 12.03
CA ARG A 868 -16.68 45.25 11.90
C ARG A 868 -16.98 46.61 11.29
N ASP A 869 -16.23 47.58 11.79
CA ASP A 869 -16.23 48.96 11.35
C ASP A 869 -17.61 49.64 11.47
N LEU A 870 -17.77 50.36 12.59
CA LEU A 870 -18.92 51.21 12.88
C LEU A 870 -18.78 52.60 12.23
N SER A 871 -17.68 52.89 11.52
CA SER A 871 -17.49 54.20 10.90
C SER A 871 -18.54 54.46 9.81
N THR A 872 -19.09 55.67 9.84
CA THR A 872 -20.34 55.98 9.15
C THR A 872 -20.12 56.26 7.66
N SER A 873 -20.25 55.22 6.82
CA SER A 873 -20.52 55.39 5.39
C SER A 873 -21.94 54.92 5.04
N SER A 874 -22.57 55.61 4.09
CA SER A 874 -23.94 55.33 3.63
C SER A 874 -24.00 54.26 2.53
N VAL A 875 -22.98 53.42 2.44
CA VAL A 875 -22.80 52.42 1.38
C VAL A 875 -23.41 51.08 1.80
N SER A 876 -24.02 50.36 0.86
CA SER A 876 -24.46 48.99 1.07
C SER A 876 -23.26 48.07 1.33
N PHE A 877 -23.21 47.43 2.50
CA PHE A 877 -22.18 46.46 2.89
C PHE A 877 -21.89 45.45 1.77
N LYS A 878 -20.60 45.24 1.47
CA LYS A 878 -20.13 44.09 0.68
C LYS A 878 -19.11 43.31 1.51
N TRP A 879 -19.20 41.99 1.45
CA TRP A 879 -18.29 41.10 2.16
C TRP A 879 -16.83 41.32 1.74
N GLU A 880 -16.60 41.48 0.44
CA GLU A 880 -15.26 41.57 -0.16
C GLU A 880 -14.54 42.90 0.18
N ASP A 881 -15.26 43.90 0.68
CA ASP A 881 -14.68 45.15 1.20
C ASP A 881 -14.17 44.98 2.65
N HIS A 882 -14.55 43.90 3.37
CA HIS A 882 -14.22 43.66 4.78
C HIS A 882 -13.51 42.31 5.06
N SER A 883 -13.57 41.34 4.14
CA SER A 883 -12.91 40.03 4.27
C SER A 883 -12.61 39.40 2.91
N LYS A 884 -11.46 38.72 2.80
CA LYS A 884 -11.07 37.94 1.61
C LYS A 884 -11.50 36.46 1.69
N ILE A 885 -12.05 36.02 2.82
CA ILE A 885 -12.46 34.62 3.03
C ILE A 885 -13.62 34.31 2.08
N THR A 886 -13.41 33.40 1.12
CA THR A 886 -14.44 32.97 0.15
C THR A 886 -14.77 31.48 0.26
N ARG A 887 -13.91 30.70 0.92
CA ARG A 887 -14.14 29.28 1.23
C ARG A 887 -13.94 29.00 2.71
N VAL A 888 -14.92 28.33 3.32
CA VAL A 888 -14.79 27.70 4.65
C VAL A 888 -15.12 26.23 4.50
N ALA A 889 -14.41 25.35 5.20
CA ALA A 889 -14.69 23.93 5.21
C ALA A 889 -14.46 23.30 6.59
N ALA A 890 -15.11 22.16 6.82
CA ALA A 890 -14.89 21.28 7.95
C ALA A 890 -14.94 19.82 7.45
N ASP A 891 -13.81 19.12 7.54
CA ASP A 891 -13.54 17.86 6.83
C ASP A 891 -14.01 17.90 5.36
N TRP A 892 -15.05 17.14 5.01
CA TRP A 892 -15.64 17.08 3.67
C TRP A 892 -16.68 18.17 3.40
N ILE A 893 -17.22 18.84 4.42
CA ILE A 893 -18.27 19.84 4.26
C ILE A 893 -17.63 21.16 3.79
N VAL A 894 -18.11 21.73 2.69
CA VAL A 894 -17.51 22.93 2.09
C VAL A 894 -18.57 24.00 1.83
N TRP A 895 -18.35 25.20 2.36
CA TRP A 895 -19.15 26.39 2.11
C TRP A 895 -18.38 27.41 1.27
N GLU A 896 -19.08 27.97 0.31
CA GLU A 896 -18.74 29.22 -0.36
C GLU A 896 -19.41 30.37 0.39
N ILE A 897 -18.72 31.49 0.58
CA ILE A 897 -19.23 32.69 1.27
C ILE A 897 -18.81 33.97 0.53
N GLY A 898 -19.71 34.96 0.49
CA GLY A 898 -19.46 36.26 -0.13
C GLY A 898 -20.74 37.06 -0.40
N SER A 899 -20.63 38.29 -0.92
CA SER A 899 -21.81 39.04 -1.39
C SER A 899 -22.28 38.57 -2.77
N LYS A 900 -21.45 37.86 -3.53
CA LYS A 900 -21.84 37.15 -4.77
C LYS A 900 -21.20 35.77 -4.85
N LEU A 901 -22.04 34.74 -4.91
CA LEU A 901 -21.61 33.34 -5.07
C LEU A 901 -21.52 32.95 -6.55
N THR A 902 -20.72 31.94 -6.88
CA THR A 902 -20.56 31.41 -8.23
C THR A 902 -21.85 30.79 -8.81
N LYS A 903 -21.89 30.58 -10.13
CA LYS A 903 -23.02 29.93 -10.80
C LYS A 903 -23.24 28.52 -10.24
N SER A 904 -24.45 28.28 -9.74
CA SER A 904 -24.83 26.98 -9.16
C SER A 904 -24.68 25.83 -10.17
N LYS A 905 -24.18 24.69 -9.69
CA LYS A 905 -24.02 23.44 -10.44
C LYS A 905 -24.92 22.36 -9.83
N ARG A 906 -25.27 21.34 -10.63
CA ARG A 906 -26.02 20.17 -10.16
C ARG A 906 -25.24 19.48 -9.03
N GLY A 907 -25.79 19.49 -7.82
CA GLY A 907 -25.18 18.92 -6.61
C GLY A 907 -25.16 19.91 -5.43
N MET A 908 -25.00 21.20 -5.70
CA MET A 908 -24.93 22.26 -4.68
C MET A 908 -26.29 22.50 -4.00
N LYS A 909 -26.28 22.86 -2.71
CA LYS A 909 -27.49 23.32 -1.99
C LYS A 909 -27.94 24.71 -2.49
N LYS A 910 -29.07 25.21 -1.97
CA LYS A 910 -29.49 26.60 -2.19
C LYS A 910 -28.53 27.56 -1.49
N ALA A 911 -28.51 28.81 -1.96
CA ALA A 911 -27.83 29.88 -1.23
C ALA A 911 -28.70 30.37 -0.07
N GLU A 912 -28.07 30.57 1.08
CA GLU A 912 -28.65 31.05 2.33
C GLU A 912 -27.98 32.38 2.72
N LYS A 913 -28.45 33.03 3.80
CA LYS A 913 -27.89 34.32 4.26
C LYS A 913 -27.59 34.30 5.75
N PHE A 914 -26.46 34.89 6.13
CA PHE A 914 -26.31 35.46 7.47
C PHE A 914 -26.75 36.93 7.45
N THR A 915 -27.16 37.44 8.60
CA THR A 915 -27.69 38.80 8.77
C THR A 915 -27.39 39.28 10.18
N VAL A 916 -26.87 40.50 10.31
CA VAL A 916 -26.71 41.20 11.59
C VAL A 916 -27.25 42.62 11.46
N THR A 917 -27.87 43.13 12.52
CA THR A 917 -28.36 44.52 12.60
C THR A 917 -27.35 45.36 13.38
N VAL A 918 -26.66 46.27 12.68
CA VAL A 918 -25.61 47.12 13.25
C VAL A 918 -26.16 48.54 13.31
N GLY A 919 -26.54 48.98 14.51
CA GLY A 919 -27.22 50.26 14.73
C GLY A 919 -28.57 50.32 13.99
N LYS A 920 -28.63 51.15 12.93
CA LYS A 920 -29.80 51.26 12.04
C LYS A 920 -29.64 50.54 10.69
N GLN A 921 -28.48 49.93 10.41
CA GLN A 921 -28.21 49.24 9.15
C GLN A 921 -28.38 47.72 9.31
N LYS A 922 -29.02 47.09 8.32
CA LYS A 922 -29.03 45.63 8.17
C LYS A 922 -27.88 45.23 7.25
N ARG A 923 -26.93 44.45 7.75
CA ARG A 923 -25.82 43.89 6.96
C ARG A 923 -26.08 42.39 6.71
N GLU A 924 -25.75 41.90 5.53
CA GLU A 924 -25.97 40.50 5.14
C GLU A 924 -24.85 39.98 4.21
N VAL A 925 -24.59 38.68 4.28
CA VAL A 925 -23.68 37.94 3.41
C VAL A 925 -24.34 36.65 2.95
N LEU A 926 -24.10 36.23 1.70
CA LEU A 926 -24.57 34.96 1.19
C LEU A 926 -23.60 33.84 1.56
N TYR A 927 -24.12 32.66 1.87
CA TYR A 927 -23.33 31.44 1.89
C TYR A 927 -24.04 30.31 1.17
N ARG A 928 -23.31 29.29 0.74
CA ARG A 928 -23.87 28.09 0.12
C ARG A 928 -22.98 26.90 0.41
N ASP A 929 -23.59 25.84 0.91
CA ASP A 929 -22.99 24.52 0.94
C ASP A 929 -22.83 24.00 -0.50
N ILE A 930 -21.57 23.79 -0.88
CA ILE A 930 -21.11 23.29 -2.18
C ILE A 930 -20.45 21.90 -2.05
N THR A 931 -20.69 21.19 -0.94
CA THR A 931 -20.22 19.82 -0.69
C THR A 931 -20.66 18.90 -1.82
N ASP A 932 -19.69 18.37 -2.57
CA ASP A 932 -20.02 17.52 -3.72
C ASP A 932 -20.31 16.09 -3.26
N TYR A 933 -21.59 15.82 -3.00
CA TYR A 933 -22.09 14.46 -2.74
C TYR A 933 -22.02 13.54 -3.97
N VAL A 934 -21.54 14.00 -5.12
CA VAL A 934 -20.88 13.09 -6.06
C VAL A 934 -19.62 12.58 -5.35
N ARG A 935 -19.75 11.41 -4.72
CA ARG A 935 -18.61 10.60 -4.26
C ARG A 935 -17.47 10.76 -5.27
N GLU A 936 -16.33 11.34 -4.86
CA GLU A 936 -15.06 10.73 -5.28
C GLU A 936 -15.15 9.32 -4.72
N PRO A 937 -15.42 8.30 -5.55
CA PRO A 937 -15.62 6.98 -5.01
C PRO A 937 -14.24 6.46 -4.59
N PHE A 938 -14.19 5.48 -3.69
CA PHE A 938 -13.01 4.61 -3.52
C PHE A 938 -12.65 3.81 -4.81
N SER A 939 -13.23 4.17 -5.96
CA SER A 939 -12.69 3.86 -7.26
C SER A 939 -11.35 4.54 -7.46
N TYR A 940 -10.42 3.77 -8.03
CA TYR A 940 -9.20 4.18 -8.71
C TYR A 940 -9.51 4.99 -9.98
N ALA A 941 -10.28 6.07 -9.85
CA ALA A 941 -10.39 7.13 -10.84
C ALA A 941 -9.04 7.84 -10.88
N ALA A 942 -8.31 7.69 -11.98
CA ALA A 942 -6.91 8.09 -12.05
C ALA A 942 -6.73 9.56 -11.66
N ASP A 943 -5.99 9.81 -10.56
CA ASP A 943 -5.76 11.16 -10.06
C ASP A 943 -4.88 11.96 -11.03
N CYS A 944 -5.56 12.66 -11.94
CA CYS A 944 -4.94 13.46 -12.98
C CYS A 944 -4.20 14.69 -12.43
N ARG A 945 -4.18 14.95 -11.10
CA ARG A 945 -3.38 16.05 -10.51
C ARG A 945 -1.89 15.90 -10.83
N TRP A 946 -1.33 14.68 -10.80
CA TRP A 946 0.09 14.49 -11.17
C TRP A 946 0.33 14.80 -12.64
N VAL A 947 -0.46 14.22 -13.55
CA VAL A 947 -0.34 14.46 -15.00
C VAL A 947 -0.55 15.94 -15.36
N LYS A 948 -1.48 16.64 -14.68
CA LYS A 948 -1.70 18.08 -14.84
C LYS A 948 -0.50 18.91 -14.34
N LYS A 949 0.04 18.62 -13.15
CA LYS A 949 1.23 19.32 -12.61
C LYS A 949 2.43 19.16 -13.55
N VAL A 950 2.65 17.95 -14.04
CA VAL A 950 3.69 17.64 -15.04
C VAL A 950 3.43 18.38 -16.35
N GLU A 951 2.20 18.36 -16.89
CA GLU A 951 1.86 19.10 -18.11
C GLU A 951 2.12 20.62 -17.95
N GLN A 952 1.92 21.18 -16.76
CA GLN A 952 2.19 22.59 -16.48
C GLN A 952 3.68 22.94 -16.32
N ASP A 953 4.56 21.96 -16.15
CA ASP A 953 6.03 22.13 -16.10
C ASP A 953 6.72 21.80 -17.44
N LEU A 954 6.08 20.95 -18.26
CA LEU A 954 6.57 20.55 -19.58
C LEU A 954 6.28 21.54 -20.70
N ASN A 955 5.26 22.40 -20.57
CA ASN A 955 4.92 23.49 -21.50
C ASN A 955 5.61 24.80 -21.09
#